data_AF-A0A9P1JUX1-F1
#
_entry.id   AF-A0A9P1JUX1-F1
#
_cell.length_a   1.000
_cell.length_b   1.000
_cell.length_c   1.000
_cell.angle_alpha   90.00
_cell.angle_beta   90.00
_cell.angle_gamma   90.00
#
_symmetry.space_group_name_H-M   'P 1'
#
loop_
_entity.id
_entity.type
_entity.pdbx_description
1 polymer ?
#
loop_
_entity_poly.entity_id
_entity_poly.type
_entity_poly.pdbx_seq_one_letter_code
_entity_poly.pdbx_strand_id
1 'polypeptide(L)'
;MIEATFDGFGEAFDRCFGAGLCHVDAGSLEAAACSFRTAAAIRPEHPVAWFVLGLVLRGLGLRDGAAVALWAAHRLRPDDADTLFHWASLLIECRRTGEAVAPLLRLVALRPGYPDAAFSLGNALMAVDEPERAEAAYQLAVLLEPGAAAANNNRGAAFLSQGRPEDAAVSYRRAVRLEPGSAEHHKNLGVSLLTVGNFLEGTAEYEWRTRQAVWQWNRDRPGTPLWDGGPLAGRTILVHFEQGLGDTVQFIRYMAVLKAMGARTIFECQPPLKRLLAGVPGIDALVARGEPLPEADCLLPLMSLPHRCRTTVATIPGGVPYLRAEPERAAFWRRRIAEAGRPGEFRVGIQWRAAGADRSIPLERFARLSHLSGVRLYSLQKADGPGQWERPDDRLEIVSLPDRDGKGEDEGFVDTAAIIEGMDLIVACDSVVGHIAGAMGRPVFLALPWLGDWRWMRLPDHTPWYPADPAVPHDAPQRLGRGDGPDRRRDCRRGRPPRRGGCHDGRDRSGVPAVRRRAADGGHRRLPGRAGGGAGAFRCAQPARRRAVLDRPGRRCQGGVVRRGSHRSGARRRADQPLHRPATPPGLARRRARPANAGGGAAGVRSRLQPVGHGVAGNGGPGRFRPVPAARRAPRSRPERAMAQSRPDPDARR
;
A
#
# COMPACT_ATOMS: atom_id res chain seq x y z
N MET A 1 -20.81 -34.08 -52.54
CA MET A 1 -19.47 -33.89 -51.94
C MET A 1 -19.43 -32.83 -50.85
N ILE A 2 -20.21 -31.73 -50.89
CA ILE A 2 -20.17 -30.70 -49.84
C ILE A 2 -20.85 -31.16 -48.52
N GLU A 3 -21.89 -32.00 -48.59
CA GLU A 3 -22.55 -32.53 -47.38
C GLU A 3 -21.68 -33.53 -46.61
N ALA A 4 -20.99 -34.43 -47.32
CA ALA A 4 -20.15 -35.47 -46.72
C ALA A 4 -18.95 -34.91 -45.91
N THR A 5 -18.53 -33.66 -46.14
CA THR A 5 -17.50 -33.02 -45.29
C THR A 5 -18.06 -32.47 -43.98
N PHE A 6 -19.35 -32.19 -43.86
CA PHE A 6 -19.93 -31.65 -42.61
C PHE A 6 -20.05 -32.72 -41.51
N ASP A 7 -20.48 -33.94 -41.85
CA ASP A 7 -20.57 -35.05 -40.86
C ASP A 7 -19.20 -35.41 -40.28
N GLY A 8 -18.16 -35.47 -41.12
CA GLY A 8 -16.80 -35.82 -40.70
C GLY A 8 -16.22 -34.87 -39.64
N PHE A 9 -16.54 -33.58 -39.71
CA PHE A 9 -16.16 -32.62 -38.65
C PHE A 9 -16.98 -32.80 -37.37
N GLY A 10 -18.21 -33.32 -37.46
CA GLY A 10 -19.00 -33.74 -36.30
C GLY A 10 -18.34 -34.88 -35.54
N GLU A 11 -18.15 -36.02 -36.19
CA GLU A 11 -17.51 -37.17 -35.52
C GLU A 11 -16.08 -36.87 -35.05
N ALA A 12 -15.31 -36.05 -35.80
CA ALA A 12 -13.97 -35.66 -35.36
C ALA A 12 -14.03 -34.80 -34.08
N PHE A 13 -14.96 -33.85 -34.01
CA PHE A 13 -15.17 -33.03 -32.83
C PHE A 13 -15.61 -33.88 -31.62
N ASP A 14 -16.65 -34.69 -31.77
CA ASP A 14 -17.24 -35.45 -30.64
C ASP A 14 -16.26 -36.49 -30.08
N ARG A 15 -15.45 -37.11 -30.95
CA ARG A 15 -14.34 -38.01 -30.57
C ARG A 15 -13.26 -37.30 -29.76
N CYS A 16 -12.83 -36.11 -30.18
CA CYS A 16 -11.82 -35.32 -29.44
C CYS A 16 -12.38 -34.73 -28.14
N PHE A 17 -13.63 -34.25 -28.14
CA PHE A 17 -14.27 -33.69 -26.95
C PHE A 17 -14.56 -34.79 -25.90
N GLY A 18 -15.08 -35.94 -26.34
CA GLY A 18 -15.28 -37.12 -25.50
C GLY A 18 -13.98 -37.68 -24.91
N ALA A 19 -12.93 -37.81 -25.73
CA ALA A 19 -11.60 -38.19 -25.24
C ALA A 19 -11.04 -37.19 -24.21
N GLY A 20 -11.27 -35.89 -24.41
CA GLY A 20 -10.92 -34.85 -23.44
C GLY A 20 -11.60 -35.06 -22.08
N LEU A 21 -12.90 -35.38 -22.07
CA LEU A 21 -13.65 -35.70 -20.84
C LEU A 21 -13.10 -36.96 -20.15
N CYS A 22 -12.90 -38.05 -20.90
CA CYS A 22 -12.32 -39.29 -20.36
C CYS A 22 -10.92 -39.06 -19.75
N HIS A 23 -10.11 -38.17 -20.34
CA HIS A 23 -8.82 -37.79 -19.75
C HIS A 23 -8.95 -36.94 -18.48
N VAL A 24 -9.98 -36.11 -18.33
CA VAL A 24 -10.26 -35.40 -17.06
C VAL A 24 -10.67 -36.38 -15.98
N ASP A 25 -11.59 -37.31 -16.29
CA ASP A 25 -12.04 -38.35 -15.34
C ASP A 25 -10.88 -39.27 -14.92
N ALA A 26 -9.92 -39.52 -15.82
CA ALA A 26 -8.67 -40.24 -15.55
C ALA A 26 -7.53 -39.37 -14.98
N GLY A 27 -7.79 -38.11 -14.57
CA GLY A 27 -6.81 -37.19 -13.99
C GLY A 27 -5.65 -36.76 -14.92
N SER A 28 -5.70 -37.12 -16.20
CA SER A 28 -4.63 -36.99 -17.19
C SER A 28 -4.73 -35.63 -17.90
N LEU A 29 -4.50 -34.54 -17.14
CA LEU A 29 -4.81 -33.17 -17.56
C LEU A 29 -4.05 -32.71 -18.82
N GLU A 30 -2.82 -33.15 -19.05
CA GLU A 30 -2.05 -32.83 -20.27
C GLU A 30 -2.70 -33.44 -21.52
N ALA A 31 -3.19 -34.68 -21.42
CA ALA A 31 -3.90 -35.37 -22.48
C ALA A 31 -5.29 -34.74 -22.73
N ALA A 32 -6.00 -34.36 -21.65
CA ALA A 32 -7.22 -33.58 -21.76
C ALA A 32 -7.01 -32.24 -22.46
N ALA A 33 -5.94 -31.50 -22.10
CA ALA A 33 -5.58 -30.24 -22.73
C ALA A 33 -5.21 -30.41 -24.21
N CYS A 34 -4.61 -31.52 -24.61
CA CYS A 34 -4.36 -31.86 -26.00
C CYS A 34 -5.69 -32.08 -26.75
N SER A 35 -6.53 -32.98 -26.25
CA SER A 35 -7.81 -33.35 -26.86
C SER A 35 -8.78 -32.17 -26.98
N PHE A 36 -8.87 -31.31 -25.94
CA PHE A 36 -9.71 -30.12 -25.99
C PHE A 36 -9.14 -28.98 -26.86
N ARG A 37 -7.81 -28.85 -27.01
CA ARG A 37 -7.23 -27.95 -28.03
C ARG A 37 -7.63 -28.41 -29.43
N THR A 38 -7.57 -29.71 -29.71
CA THR A 38 -7.98 -30.27 -31.00
C THR A 38 -9.48 -30.09 -31.23
N ALA A 39 -10.33 -30.37 -30.25
CA ALA A 39 -11.78 -30.12 -30.35
C ALA A 39 -12.10 -28.64 -30.61
N ALA A 40 -11.44 -27.71 -29.91
CA ALA A 40 -11.58 -26.27 -30.11
C ALA A 40 -10.99 -25.75 -31.43
N ALA A 41 -10.06 -26.49 -32.06
CA ALA A 41 -9.57 -26.21 -33.40
C ALA A 41 -10.49 -26.75 -34.51
N ILE A 42 -11.18 -27.88 -34.26
CA ILE A 42 -12.18 -28.47 -35.18
C ILE A 42 -13.47 -27.65 -35.21
N ARG A 43 -13.93 -27.18 -34.04
CA ARG A 43 -15.09 -26.26 -33.91
C ARG A 43 -14.73 -25.01 -33.08
N PRO A 44 -14.06 -24.01 -33.68
CA PRO A 44 -13.70 -22.76 -33.01
C PRO A 44 -14.89 -21.97 -32.47
N GLU A 45 -16.10 -22.22 -32.98
CA GLU A 45 -17.37 -21.63 -32.54
C GLU A 45 -18.02 -22.34 -31.34
N HIS A 46 -17.49 -23.48 -30.87
CA HIS A 46 -18.09 -24.25 -29.78
C HIS A 46 -17.64 -23.76 -28.38
N PRO A 47 -18.48 -23.02 -27.63
CA PRO A 47 -18.06 -22.33 -26.39
C PRO A 47 -17.60 -23.28 -25.29
N VAL A 48 -18.22 -24.45 -25.17
CA VAL A 48 -17.91 -25.39 -24.08
C VAL A 48 -16.52 -26.01 -24.27
N ALA A 49 -16.05 -26.19 -25.52
CA ALA A 49 -14.70 -26.70 -25.78
C ALA A 49 -13.61 -25.73 -25.29
N TRP A 50 -13.81 -24.43 -25.53
CA TRP A 50 -12.95 -23.38 -24.99
C TRP A 50 -13.04 -23.25 -23.46
N PHE A 51 -14.24 -23.41 -22.89
CA PHE A 51 -14.45 -23.35 -21.44
C PHE A 51 -13.70 -24.48 -20.70
N VAL A 52 -13.93 -25.74 -21.09
CA VAL A 52 -13.28 -26.89 -20.44
C VAL A 52 -11.77 -26.90 -20.69
N LEU A 53 -11.30 -26.49 -21.88
CA LEU A 53 -9.89 -26.25 -22.13
C LEU A 53 -9.30 -25.22 -21.15
N GLY A 54 -10.02 -24.12 -20.92
CA GLY A 54 -9.64 -23.09 -19.95
C GLY A 54 -9.50 -23.62 -18.53
N LEU A 55 -10.44 -24.45 -18.08
CA LEU A 55 -10.37 -25.09 -16.76
C LEU A 55 -9.17 -26.06 -16.64
N VAL A 56 -8.96 -26.93 -17.64
CA VAL A 56 -7.86 -27.90 -17.64
C VAL A 56 -6.50 -27.18 -17.68
N LEU A 57 -6.35 -26.13 -18.50
CA LEU A 57 -5.13 -25.33 -18.54
C LEU A 57 -4.88 -24.58 -17.21
N ARG A 58 -5.93 -24.15 -16.50
CA ARG A 58 -5.81 -23.55 -15.15
C ARG A 58 -5.35 -24.60 -14.13
N GLY A 59 -5.87 -25.83 -14.21
CA GLY A 59 -5.42 -26.97 -13.39
C GLY A 59 -3.94 -27.34 -13.62
N LEU A 60 -3.47 -27.25 -14.86
CA LEU A 60 -2.05 -27.42 -15.24
C LEU A 60 -1.15 -26.21 -14.87
N GLY A 61 -1.70 -25.14 -14.27
CA GLY A 61 -0.97 -23.90 -14.00
C GLY A 61 -0.59 -23.08 -15.25
N LEU A 62 -1.07 -23.45 -16.43
CA LEU A 62 -0.82 -22.80 -17.72
C LEU A 62 -1.70 -21.54 -17.91
N ARG A 63 -1.55 -20.60 -16.97
CA ARG A 63 -2.44 -19.45 -16.72
C ARG A 63 -2.75 -18.60 -17.95
N ASP A 64 -1.76 -18.26 -18.77
CA ASP A 64 -1.99 -17.41 -19.96
C ASP A 64 -2.83 -18.14 -21.02
N GLY A 65 -2.55 -19.43 -21.25
CA GLY A 65 -3.36 -20.26 -22.14
C GLY A 65 -4.79 -20.44 -21.62
N ALA A 66 -4.95 -20.63 -20.31
CA ALA A 66 -6.25 -20.69 -19.66
C ALA A 66 -7.04 -19.37 -19.81
N ALA A 67 -6.37 -18.22 -19.69
CA ALA A 67 -7.00 -16.90 -19.83
C ALA A 67 -7.45 -16.63 -21.28
N VAL A 68 -6.67 -17.05 -22.28
CA VAL A 68 -7.06 -16.99 -23.71
C VAL A 68 -8.25 -17.91 -23.99
N ALA A 69 -8.26 -19.14 -23.47
CA ALA A 69 -9.34 -20.09 -23.68
C ALA A 69 -10.67 -19.64 -23.01
N LEU A 70 -10.62 -19.17 -21.76
CA LEU A 70 -11.82 -18.63 -21.07
C LEU A 70 -12.34 -17.34 -21.74
N TRP A 71 -11.45 -16.49 -22.29
CA TRP A 71 -11.85 -15.34 -23.09
C TRP A 71 -12.52 -15.74 -24.42
N ALA A 72 -12.05 -16.80 -25.08
CA ALA A 72 -12.67 -17.35 -26.28
C ALA A 72 -14.08 -17.90 -25.98
N ALA A 73 -14.24 -18.65 -24.88
CA ALA A 73 -15.55 -19.10 -24.39
C ALA A 73 -16.49 -17.92 -24.10
N HIS A 74 -16.02 -16.90 -23.38
CA HIS A 74 -16.79 -15.69 -23.08
C HIS A 74 -17.21 -14.94 -24.35
N ARG A 75 -16.35 -14.86 -25.38
CA ARG A 75 -16.72 -14.23 -26.66
C ARG A 75 -17.83 -14.97 -27.42
N LEU A 76 -17.99 -16.27 -27.20
CA LEU A 76 -19.01 -17.10 -27.82
C LEU A 76 -20.30 -17.15 -27.00
N ARG A 77 -20.21 -17.03 -25.67
CA ARG A 77 -21.35 -16.81 -24.77
C ARG A 77 -21.03 -15.71 -23.74
N PRO A 78 -21.29 -14.42 -24.06
CA PRO A 78 -20.95 -13.30 -23.18
C PRO A 78 -21.63 -13.36 -21.81
N ASP A 79 -22.79 -14.00 -21.73
CA ASP A 79 -23.64 -14.10 -20.55
C ASP A 79 -23.59 -15.48 -19.86
N ASP A 80 -22.61 -16.31 -20.19
CA ASP A 80 -22.36 -17.57 -19.49
C ASP A 80 -21.70 -17.27 -18.12
N ALA A 81 -22.51 -17.32 -17.07
CA ALA A 81 -22.12 -16.90 -15.72
C ALA A 81 -20.97 -17.73 -15.12
N ASP A 82 -20.84 -19.01 -15.49
CA ASP A 82 -19.77 -19.87 -15.00
C ASP A 82 -18.45 -19.57 -15.74
N THR A 83 -18.50 -19.33 -17.06
CA THR A 83 -17.36 -18.79 -17.82
C THR A 83 -16.90 -17.44 -17.27
N LEU A 84 -17.83 -16.51 -16.98
CA LEU A 84 -17.54 -15.22 -16.37
C LEU A 84 -16.85 -15.37 -15.00
N PHE A 85 -17.36 -16.25 -14.14
CA PHE A 85 -16.77 -16.53 -12.82
C PHE A 85 -15.35 -17.10 -12.92
N HIS A 86 -15.15 -18.15 -13.73
CA HIS A 86 -13.85 -18.78 -13.87
C HIS A 86 -12.82 -17.87 -14.55
N TRP A 87 -13.24 -17.03 -15.52
CA TRP A 87 -12.37 -16.04 -16.17
C TRP A 87 -11.95 -14.92 -15.20
N ALA A 88 -12.91 -14.34 -14.47
CA ALA A 88 -12.63 -13.33 -13.45
C ALA A 88 -11.68 -13.85 -12.36
N SER A 89 -11.92 -15.07 -11.87
CA SER A 89 -11.09 -15.72 -10.86
C SER A 89 -9.64 -15.89 -11.34
N LEU A 90 -9.44 -16.32 -12.59
CA LEU A 90 -8.12 -16.48 -13.18
C LEU A 90 -7.41 -15.14 -13.40
N LEU A 91 -8.14 -14.07 -13.77
CA LEU A 91 -7.56 -12.73 -13.87
C LEU A 91 -7.03 -12.26 -12.50
N ILE A 92 -7.75 -12.55 -11.40
CA ILE A 92 -7.29 -12.27 -10.03
C ILE A 92 -6.05 -13.11 -9.68
N GLU A 93 -6.02 -14.42 -9.97
CA GLU A 93 -4.85 -15.29 -9.78
C GLU A 93 -3.60 -14.81 -10.55
N CYS A 94 -3.80 -14.24 -11.73
CA CYS A 94 -2.76 -13.62 -12.55
C CYS A 94 -2.33 -12.22 -12.06
N ARG A 95 -2.88 -11.71 -10.94
CA ARG A 95 -2.76 -10.32 -10.46
C ARG A 95 -3.24 -9.25 -11.47
N ARG A 96 -4.04 -9.65 -12.46
CA ARG A 96 -4.71 -8.79 -13.45
C ARG A 96 -6.09 -8.34 -12.92
N THR A 97 -6.15 -8.04 -11.62
CA THR A 97 -7.39 -7.84 -10.85
C THR A 97 -8.31 -6.78 -11.46
N GLY A 98 -7.75 -5.68 -11.98
CA GLY A 98 -8.53 -4.62 -12.64
C GLY A 98 -9.22 -5.05 -13.94
N GLU A 99 -8.69 -6.04 -14.66
CA GLU A 99 -9.38 -6.61 -15.84
C GLU A 99 -10.59 -7.46 -15.43
N ALA A 100 -10.62 -7.99 -14.20
CA ALA A 100 -11.75 -8.77 -13.70
C ALA A 100 -13.01 -7.92 -13.43
N VAL A 101 -12.89 -6.59 -13.34
CA VAL A 101 -14.03 -5.68 -13.10
C VAL A 101 -15.16 -5.89 -14.12
N ALA A 102 -14.84 -6.00 -15.42
CA ALA A 102 -15.85 -6.17 -16.47
C ALA A 102 -16.63 -7.50 -16.36
N PRO A 103 -15.99 -8.69 -16.30
CA PRO A 103 -16.74 -9.94 -16.12
C PRO A 103 -17.44 -10.05 -14.76
N LEU A 104 -16.89 -9.47 -13.68
CA LEU A 104 -17.54 -9.46 -12.37
C LEU A 104 -18.81 -8.60 -12.34
N LEU A 105 -18.79 -7.41 -12.98
CA LEU A 105 -20.00 -6.59 -13.16
C LEU A 105 -21.09 -7.36 -13.91
N ARG A 106 -20.72 -8.09 -14.97
CA ARG A 106 -21.70 -8.88 -15.74
C ARG A 106 -22.20 -10.08 -14.95
N LEU A 107 -21.33 -10.77 -14.20
CA LEU A 107 -21.71 -11.87 -13.31
C LEU A 107 -22.69 -11.43 -12.22
N VAL A 108 -22.42 -10.31 -11.53
CA VAL A 108 -23.33 -9.77 -10.50
C VAL A 108 -24.68 -9.34 -11.11
N ALA A 109 -24.70 -8.81 -12.34
CA ALA A 109 -25.95 -8.50 -13.03
C ALA A 109 -26.77 -9.74 -13.44
N LEU A 110 -26.13 -10.87 -13.70
CA LEU A 110 -26.77 -12.14 -14.09
C LEU A 110 -27.14 -13.02 -12.88
N ARG A 111 -26.35 -12.96 -11.80
CA ARG A 111 -26.54 -13.67 -10.53
C ARG A 111 -26.46 -12.68 -9.36
N PRO A 112 -27.47 -11.80 -9.16
CA PRO A 112 -27.44 -10.78 -8.11
C PRO A 112 -27.50 -11.33 -6.68
N GLY A 113 -27.75 -12.64 -6.52
CA GLY A 113 -27.71 -13.35 -5.24
C GLY A 113 -26.35 -13.97 -4.88
N TYR A 114 -25.26 -13.66 -5.59
CA TYR A 114 -23.95 -14.32 -5.41
C TYR A 114 -22.96 -13.43 -4.61
N PRO A 115 -22.77 -13.66 -3.29
CA PRO A 115 -21.94 -12.80 -2.43
C PRO A 115 -20.47 -12.77 -2.86
N ASP A 116 -19.87 -13.90 -3.25
CA ASP A 116 -18.47 -13.96 -3.68
C ASP A 116 -18.19 -13.08 -4.89
N ALA A 117 -19.11 -13.06 -5.87
CA ALA A 117 -18.99 -12.22 -7.05
C ALA A 117 -19.04 -10.72 -6.69
N ALA A 118 -19.89 -10.34 -5.73
CA ALA A 118 -19.98 -8.96 -5.23
C ALA A 118 -18.74 -8.55 -4.40
N PHE A 119 -18.20 -9.45 -3.57
CA PHE A 119 -16.97 -9.23 -2.81
C PHE A 119 -15.74 -9.14 -3.73
N SER A 120 -15.60 -10.06 -4.68
CA SER A 120 -14.55 -10.02 -5.72
C SER A 120 -14.66 -8.75 -6.56
N LEU A 121 -15.87 -8.31 -6.92
CA LEU A 121 -16.10 -7.05 -7.63
C LEU A 121 -15.58 -5.86 -6.83
N GLY A 122 -15.88 -5.79 -5.52
CA GLY A 122 -15.34 -4.76 -4.64
C GLY A 122 -13.81 -4.75 -4.64
N ASN A 123 -13.17 -5.92 -4.50
CA ASN A 123 -11.71 -6.05 -4.52
C ASN A 123 -11.11 -5.62 -5.88
N ALA A 124 -11.78 -5.92 -6.99
CA ALA A 124 -11.36 -5.52 -8.33
C ALA A 124 -11.52 -4.01 -8.57
N LEU A 125 -12.55 -3.38 -8.00
CA LEU A 125 -12.79 -1.93 -8.07
C LEU A 125 -11.81 -1.13 -7.21
N MET A 126 -11.44 -1.62 -6.02
CA MET A 126 -10.34 -1.05 -5.23
C MET A 126 -9.00 -1.12 -6.00
N ALA A 127 -8.76 -2.19 -6.76
CA ALA A 127 -7.55 -2.35 -7.57
C ALA A 127 -7.48 -1.46 -8.83
N VAL A 128 -8.52 -0.67 -9.12
CA VAL A 128 -8.55 0.34 -10.20
C VAL A 128 -8.90 1.75 -9.70
N ASP A 129 -8.81 1.98 -8.38
CA ASP A 129 -9.09 3.27 -7.73
C ASP A 129 -10.52 3.80 -7.96
N GLU A 130 -11.52 2.90 -7.88
CA GLU A 130 -12.96 3.25 -7.90
C GLU A 130 -13.66 2.96 -6.55
N PRO A 131 -13.26 3.60 -5.43
CA PRO A 131 -13.68 3.20 -4.09
C PRO A 131 -15.17 3.41 -3.79
N GLU A 132 -15.87 4.36 -4.41
CA GLU A 132 -17.33 4.52 -4.25
C GLU A 132 -18.11 3.38 -4.91
N ARG A 133 -17.56 2.80 -6.00
CA ARG A 133 -18.15 1.62 -6.65
C ARG A 133 -17.81 0.36 -5.85
N ALA A 134 -16.61 0.30 -5.25
CA ALA A 134 -16.23 -0.76 -4.35
C ALA A 134 -17.11 -0.81 -3.09
N GLU A 135 -17.41 0.35 -2.47
CA GLU A 135 -18.35 0.47 -1.35
C GLU A 135 -19.68 -0.23 -1.65
N ALA A 136 -20.30 0.10 -2.80
CA ALA A 136 -21.57 -0.48 -3.21
C ALA A 136 -21.48 -2.01 -3.45
N ALA A 137 -20.38 -2.49 -4.02
CA ALA A 137 -20.15 -3.92 -4.23
C ALA A 137 -19.95 -4.69 -2.91
N TYR A 138 -19.19 -4.13 -1.96
CA TYR A 138 -19.07 -4.70 -0.61
C TYR A 138 -20.36 -4.58 0.20
N GLN A 139 -21.15 -3.52 0.02
CA GLN A 139 -22.46 -3.38 0.64
C GLN A 139 -23.42 -4.47 0.15
N LEU A 140 -23.42 -4.79 -1.15
CA LEU A 140 -24.17 -5.92 -1.70
C LEU A 140 -23.68 -7.26 -1.11
N ALA A 141 -22.36 -7.48 -1.04
CA ALA A 141 -21.81 -8.69 -0.42
C ALA A 141 -22.26 -8.87 1.05
N VAL A 142 -22.22 -7.80 1.85
CA VAL A 142 -22.67 -7.81 3.26
C VAL A 142 -24.21 -7.91 3.41
N LEU A 143 -24.97 -7.47 2.41
CA LEU A 143 -26.43 -7.65 2.39
C LEU A 143 -26.82 -9.11 2.09
N LEU A 144 -26.11 -9.74 1.14
CA LEU A 144 -26.28 -11.14 0.78
C LEU A 144 -25.76 -12.09 1.87
N GLU A 145 -24.64 -11.73 2.50
CA GLU A 145 -24.03 -12.49 3.59
C GLU A 145 -23.69 -11.59 4.80
N PRO A 146 -24.63 -11.36 5.73
CA PRO A 146 -24.41 -10.53 6.92
C PRO A 146 -23.32 -11.04 7.89
N GLY A 147 -22.83 -12.27 7.68
CA GLY A 147 -21.73 -12.90 8.41
C GLY A 147 -20.34 -12.61 7.85
N ALA A 148 -20.22 -12.06 6.64
CA ALA A 148 -18.94 -11.87 5.95
C ALA A 148 -18.07 -10.79 6.65
N ALA A 149 -17.15 -11.22 7.52
CA ALA A 149 -16.24 -10.34 8.24
C ALA A 149 -15.31 -9.57 7.28
N ALA A 150 -14.68 -10.28 6.34
CA ALA A 150 -13.80 -9.70 5.33
C ALA A 150 -14.50 -8.67 4.42
N ALA A 151 -15.78 -8.88 4.07
CA ALA A 151 -16.54 -7.89 3.31
C ALA A 151 -16.82 -6.61 4.11
N ASN A 152 -16.98 -6.70 5.43
CA ASN A 152 -17.07 -5.51 6.30
C ASN A 152 -15.71 -4.81 6.47
N ASN A 153 -14.60 -5.57 6.57
CA ASN A 153 -13.24 -5.03 6.60
C ASN A 153 -12.92 -4.25 5.30
N ASN A 154 -13.18 -4.85 4.15
CA ASN A 154 -12.84 -4.26 2.87
C ASN A 154 -13.78 -3.08 2.50
N ARG A 155 -15.05 -3.09 2.96
CA ARG A 155 -15.89 -1.87 2.94
C ARG A 155 -15.30 -0.76 3.81
N GLY A 156 -14.71 -1.10 4.96
CA GLY A 156 -13.94 -0.16 5.77
C GLY A 156 -12.78 0.47 5.01
N ALA A 157 -12.04 -0.32 4.23
CA ALA A 157 -10.96 0.16 3.38
C ALA A 157 -11.46 1.10 2.26
N ALA A 158 -12.59 0.76 1.62
CA ALA A 158 -13.25 1.63 0.63
C ALA A 158 -13.66 2.98 1.23
N PHE A 159 -14.17 3.00 2.47
CA PHE A 159 -14.47 4.25 3.18
C PHE A 159 -13.20 5.07 3.50
N LEU A 160 -12.09 4.42 3.89
CA LEU A 160 -10.81 5.14 4.09
C LEU A 160 -10.30 5.77 2.78
N SER A 161 -10.34 5.06 1.65
CA SER A 161 -9.96 5.62 0.34
C SER A 161 -10.80 6.85 -0.07
N GLN A 162 -12.07 6.92 0.34
CA GLN A 162 -12.92 8.10 0.15
C GLN A 162 -12.67 9.24 1.15
N GLY A 163 -11.88 9.01 2.21
CA GLY A 163 -11.65 9.96 3.30
C GLY A 163 -12.71 9.94 4.41
N ARG A 164 -13.40 8.81 4.62
CA ARG A 164 -14.53 8.63 5.56
C ARG A 164 -14.18 7.68 6.74
N PRO A 165 -13.19 8.01 7.61
CA PRO A 165 -12.73 7.13 8.69
C PRO A 165 -13.79 6.83 9.77
N GLU A 166 -14.85 7.63 9.90
CA GLU A 166 -15.99 7.33 10.76
C GLU A 166 -16.80 6.12 10.25
N ASP A 167 -17.20 6.15 8.97
CA ASP A 167 -17.92 5.04 8.31
C ASP A 167 -17.06 3.77 8.22
N ALA A 168 -15.75 3.97 8.04
CA ALA A 168 -14.76 2.91 8.09
C ALA A 168 -14.73 2.25 9.48
N ALA A 169 -14.63 3.03 10.57
CA ALA A 169 -14.64 2.51 11.94
C ALA A 169 -15.94 1.75 12.28
N VAL A 170 -17.10 2.20 11.80
CA VAL A 170 -18.37 1.45 11.94
C VAL A 170 -18.28 0.07 11.25
N SER A 171 -17.67 0.02 10.07
CA SER A 171 -17.51 -1.23 9.30
C SER A 171 -16.46 -2.16 9.91
N TYR A 172 -15.31 -1.65 10.34
CA TYR A 172 -14.29 -2.43 11.03
C TYR A 172 -14.79 -2.96 12.38
N ARG A 173 -15.54 -2.17 13.17
CA ARG A 173 -16.21 -2.68 14.39
C ARG A 173 -17.17 -3.83 14.09
N ARG A 174 -17.82 -3.89 12.91
CA ARG A 174 -18.62 -5.06 12.50
C ARG A 174 -17.75 -6.25 12.11
N ALA A 175 -16.64 -6.04 11.42
CA ALA A 175 -15.67 -7.11 11.11
C ALA A 175 -15.07 -7.73 12.39
N VAL A 176 -14.67 -6.89 13.36
CA VAL A 176 -14.21 -7.32 14.70
C VAL A 176 -15.29 -8.11 15.46
N ARG A 177 -16.56 -7.67 15.44
CA ARG A 177 -17.66 -8.41 16.09
C ARG A 177 -17.99 -9.76 15.42
N LEU A 178 -17.64 -9.93 14.15
CA LEU A 178 -17.83 -11.19 13.41
C LEU A 178 -16.64 -12.14 13.57
N GLU A 179 -15.42 -11.59 13.65
CA GLU A 179 -14.20 -12.36 13.83
C GLU A 179 -13.28 -11.70 14.91
N PRO A 180 -13.56 -11.92 16.21
CA PRO A 180 -12.81 -11.29 17.32
C PRO A 180 -11.37 -11.82 17.50
N GLY A 181 -10.91 -12.71 16.62
CA GLY A 181 -9.52 -13.16 16.56
C GLY A 181 -8.67 -12.40 15.55
N SER A 182 -9.28 -11.64 14.63
CA SER A 182 -8.58 -11.06 13.48
C SER A 182 -7.77 -9.84 13.86
N ALA A 183 -6.47 -10.06 14.03
CA ALA A 183 -5.48 -9.01 14.24
C ALA A 183 -5.40 -8.00 13.08
N GLU A 184 -5.93 -8.31 11.90
CA GLU A 184 -6.10 -7.32 10.83
C GLU A 184 -7.27 -6.39 11.10
N HIS A 185 -8.47 -6.94 11.39
CA HIS A 185 -9.68 -6.16 11.65
C HIS A 185 -9.49 -5.18 12.82
N HIS A 186 -8.87 -5.63 13.91
CA HIS A 186 -8.52 -4.79 15.06
C HIS A 186 -7.50 -3.70 14.71
N LYS A 187 -6.40 -4.01 14.00
CA LYS A 187 -5.42 -3.01 13.56
C LYS A 187 -6.07 -1.94 12.66
N ASN A 188 -6.91 -2.37 11.70
CA ASN A 188 -7.58 -1.47 10.77
C ASN A 188 -8.60 -0.56 11.49
N LEU A 189 -9.34 -1.12 12.47
CA LEU A 189 -10.17 -0.33 13.38
C LEU A 189 -9.34 0.70 14.16
N GLY A 190 -8.23 0.29 14.76
CA GLY A 190 -7.35 1.15 15.54
C GLY A 190 -6.85 2.36 14.74
N VAL A 191 -6.33 2.13 13.53
CA VAL A 191 -5.93 3.22 12.61
C VAL A 191 -7.10 4.16 12.31
N SER A 192 -8.29 3.62 11.99
CA SER A 192 -9.49 4.42 11.68
C SER A 192 -9.94 5.31 12.86
N LEU A 193 -9.83 4.80 14.09
CA LEU A 193 -10.15 5.53 15.32
C LEU A 193 -9.10 6.59 15.66
N LEU A 194 -7.81 6.30 15.42
CA LEU A 194 -6.71 7.23 15.60
C LEU A 194 -6.83 8.43 14.65
N THR A 195 -7.18 8.21 13.37
CA THR A 195 -7.38 9.29 12.39
C THR A 195 -8.47 10.29 12.80
N VAL A 196 -9.49 9.85 13.56
CA VAL A 196 -10.56 10.72 14.09
C VAL A 196 -10.29 11.21 15.53
N GLY A 197 -9.10 10.99 16.08
CA GLY A 197 -8.70 11.47 17.41
C GLY A 197 -9.17 10.64 18.61
N ASN A 198 -9.84 9.51 18.40
CA ASN A 198 -10.22 8.58 19.48
C ASN A 198 -9.02 7.70 19.86
N PHE A 199 -8.04 8.30 20.53
CA PHE A 199 -6.77 7.64 20.84
C PHE A 199 -6.91 6.54 21.90
N LEU A 200 -7.84 6.62 22.86
CA LEU A 200 -7.97 5.62 23.92
C LEU A 200 -8.45 4.27 23.38
N GLU A 201 -9.48 4.26 22.54
CA GLU A 201 -9.93 3.05 21.83
C GLU A 201 -8.95 2.70 20.71
N GLY A 202 -8.52 3.70 19.93
CA GLY A 202 -7.66 3.50 18.75
C GLY A 202 -6.29 2.90 19.06
N THR A 203 -5.62 3.31 20.15
CA THR A 203 -4.35 2.72 20.57
C THR A 203 -4.53 1.28 21.10
N ALA A 204 -5.63 1.00 21.81
CA ALA A 204 -5.93 -0.35 22.32
C ALA A 204 -6.22 -1.34 21.18
N GLU A 205 -6.97 -0.91 20.18
CA GLU A 205 -7.22 -1.66 18.95
C GLU A 205 -5.92 -1.83 18.12
N TYR A 206 -5.05 -0.81 18.08
CA TYR A 206 -3.74 -0.87 17.41
C TYR A 206 -2.71 -1.78 18.10
N GLU A 207 -2.88 -2.16 19.38
CA GLU A 207 -2.03 -3.18 20.04
C GLU A 207 -2.11 -4.55 19.34
N TRP A 208 -3.21 -4.86 18.65
CA TRP A 208 -3.36 -6.12 17.91
C TRP A 208 -2.37 -6.29 16.76
N ARG A 209 -1.72 -5.21 16.30
CA ARG A 209 -0.60 -5.29 15.35
C ARG A 209 0.48 -6.28 15.82
N THR A 210 0.76 -6.33 17.12
CA THR A 210 1.79 -7.21 17.76
C THR A 210 1.51 -8.72 17.64
N ARG A 211 0.34 -9.10 17.12
CA ARG A 211 -0.02 -10.49 16.80
C ARG A 211 0.30 -10.86 15.35
N GLN A 212 0.40 -9.89 14.43
CA GLN A 212 0.68 -10.11 13.01
C GLN A 212 2.15 -10.51 12.80
N ALA A 213 2.43 -11.48 11.93
CA ALA A 213 3.76 -12.08 11.74
C ALA A 213 4.88 -11.04 11.46
N VAL A 214 4.57 -9.99 10.69
CA VAL A 214 5.52 -8.91 10.32
C VAL A 214 6.03 -8.08 11.50
N TRP A 215 5.45 -8.22 12.70
CA TRP A 215 5.89 -7.52 13.93
C TRP A 215 6.44 -8.49 15.00
N GLN A 216 6.47 -9.80 14.76
CA GLN A 216 6.89 -10.80 15.76
C GLN A 216 8.42 -10.81 16.01
N TRP A 217 9.23 -10.34 15.05
CA TRP A 217 10.70 -10.25 15.11
C TRP A 217 11.26 -9.38 16.26
N ASN A 218 10.38 -8.71 17.01
CA ASN A 218 10.72 -7.73 18.03
C ASN A 218 10.08 -8.03 19.40
N ARG A 219 9.33 -9.14 19.54
CA ARG A 219 8.65 -9.47 20.81
C ARG A 219 9.50 -10.24 21.81
N ASP A 220 10.44 -11.04 21.33
CA ASP A 220 10.91 -12.19 22.11
C ASP A 220 12.32 -11.97 22.68
N ARG A 221 12.37 -11.37 23.88
CA ARG A 221 13.44 -11.66 24.86
C ARG A 221 12.90 -12.68 25.87
N PRO A 222 13.35 -13.95 25.86
CA PRO A 222 12.91 -14.94 26.82
C PRO A 222 13.16 -14.48 28.27
N GLY A 223 12.12 -14.44 29.09
CA GLY A 223 12.19 -14.12 30.52
C GLY A 223 11.88 -12.68 30.91
N THR A 224 12.03 -11.69 30.03
CA THR A 224 11.67 -10.29 30.34
C THR A 224 10.17 -10.05 30.07
N PRO A 225 9.37 -9.61 31.06
CA PRO A 225 7.93 -9.39 30.86
C PRO A 225 7.65 -8.11 30.06
N LEU A 226 6.53 -8.07 29.34
CA LEU A 226 6.02 -6.83 28.78
C LEU A 226 5.55 -5.90 29.91
N TRP A 227 5.84 -4.61 29.82
CA TRP A 227 5.27 -3.62 30.73
C TRP A 227 3.77 -3.47 30.46
N ASP A 228 2.97 -3.60 31.52
CA ASP A 228 1.51 -3.60 31.50
C ASP A 228 0.90 -2.19 31.58
N GLY A 229 1.63 -1.24 32.13
CA GLY A 229 1.16 0.10 32.51
C GLY A 229 1.20 0.36 34.02
N GLY A 230 1.63 -0.62 34.83
CA GLY A 230 1.80 -0.48 36.27
C GLY A 230 3.03 0.35 36.69
N PRO A 231 3.28 0.53 38.00
CA PRO A 231 4.36 1.38 38.50
C PRO A 231 5.76 1.02 37.99
N LEU A 232 6.55 2.06 37.70
CA LEU A 232 7.94 1.97 37.22
C LEU A 232 8.98 2.56 38.18
N ALA A 233 8.57 3.14 39.32
CA ALA A 233 9.50 3.75 40.27
C ALA A 233 10.58 2.76 40.74
N GLY A 234 11.84 3.08 40.47
CA GLY A 234 13.00 2.23 40.77
C GLY A 234 13.21 1.03 39.83
N ARG A 235 12.32 0.78 38.87
CA ARG A 235 12.42 -0.30 37.89
C ARG A 235 13.15 0.16 36.63
N THR A 236 13.85 -0.77 35.99
CA THR A 236 14.46 -0.59 34.68
C THR A 236 13.50 -1.04 33.59
N ILE A 237 13.14 -0.13 32.69
CA ILE A 237 12.34 -0.42 31.48
C ILE A 237 13.21 -0.29 30.23
N LEU A 238 13.14 -1.31 29.39
CA LEU A 238 13.63 -1.27 28.02
C LEU A 238 12.49 -0.89 27.07
N VAL A 239 12.64 0.21 26.34
CA VAL A 239 11.87 0.44 25.12
C VAL A 239 12.74 0.07 23.94
N HIS A 240 12.18 -0.68 22.98
CA HIS A 240 12.85 -0.93 21.70
C HIS A 240 12.08 -0.25 20.57
N PHE A 241 12.82 0.24 19.57
CA PHE A 241 12.23 0.79 18.35
C PHE A 241 11.28 -0.22 17.70
N GLU A 242 10.27 0.32 17.03
CA GLU A 242 9.33 -0.42 16.19
C GLU A 242 9.05 0.43 14.95
N GLN A 243 8.67 -0.18 13.84
CA GLN A 243 8.34 0.52 12.60
C GLN A 243 9.54 1.33 12.05
N GLY A 244 9.32 2.54 11.50
CA GLY A 244 10.31 3.31 10.75
C GLY A 244 11.16 4.28 11.58
N LEU A 245 12.11 4.94 10.91
CA LEU A 245 12.97 5.96 11.53
C LEU A 245 12.17 7.20 11.98
N GLY A 246 11.12 7.56 11.23
CA GLY A 246 10.21 8.65 11.59
C GLY A 246 9.43 8.36 12.88
N ASP A 247 8.94 7.13 13.03
CA ASP A 247 8.24 6.66 14.22
C ASP A 247 9.16 6.73 15.45
N THR A 248 10.42 6.30 15.32
CA THR A 248 11.44 6.52 16.37
C THR A 248 11.55 8.00 16.77
N VAL A 249 11.77 8.91 15.81
CA VAL A 249 11.95 10.34 16.11
C VAL A 249 10.67 10.99 16.68
N GLN A 250 9.48 10.51 16.31
CA GLN A 250 8.22 11.02 16.87
C GLN A 250 7.95 10.49 18.28
N PHE A 251 8.07 9.19 18.52
CA PHE A 251 7.63 8.54 19.75
C PHE A 251 8.71 8.45 20.84
N ILE A 252 9.98 8.76 20.56
CA ILE A 252 11.04 8.84 21.59
C ILE A 252 10.72 9.82 22.73
N ARG A 253 9.85 10.82 22.51
CA ARG A 253 9.33 11.73 23.54
C ARG A 253 8.76 11.04 24.78
N TYR A 254 8.27 9.82 24.65
CA TYR A 254 7.70 9.05 25.77
C TYR A 254 8.78 8.57 26.76
N MET A 255 10.06 8.55 26.37
CA MET A 255 11.15 8.20 27.30
C MET A 255 11.21 9.16 28.49
N ALA A 256 11.00 10.47 28.26
CA ALA A 256 10.84 11.47 29.31
C ALA A 256 9.63 11.21 30.24
N VAL A 257 8.54 10.64 29.72
CA VAL A 257 7.36 10.25 30.53
C VAL A 257 7.69 9.07 31.43
N LEU A 258 8.35 8.03 30.89
CA LEU A 258 8.82 6.88 31.68
C LEU A 258 9.82 7.32 32.76
N LYS A 259 10.71 8.27 32.43
CA LYS A 259 11.66 8.84 33.38
C LYS A 259 10.95 9.59 34.51
N ALA A 260 9.91 10.36 34.19
CA ALA A 260 9.07 11.04 35.17
C ALA A 260 8.26 10.09 36.07
N MET A 261 7.96 8.86 35.60
CA MET A 261 7.39 7.77 36.40
C MET A 261 8.42 7.10 37.34
N GLY A 262 9.64 7.63 37.43
CA GLY A 262 10.71 7.14 38.31
C GLY A 262 11.47 5.93 37.77
N ALA A 263 11.35 5.64 36.46
CA ALA A 263 12.06 4.53 35.83
C ALA A 263 13.56 4.81 35.63
N ARG A 264 14.35 3.74 35.58
CA ARG A 264 15.59 3.70 34.80
C ARG A 264 15.23 3.31 33.36
N THR A 265 15.74 4.05 32.40
CA THR A 265 15.24 4.06 31.02
C THR A 265 16.32 3.62 30.02
N ILE A 266 16.04 2.55 29.28
CA ILE A 266 16.90 2.07 28.19
C ILE A 266 16.14 2.22 26.87
N PHE A 267 16.78 2.78 25.85
CA PHE A 267 16.25 2.76 24.48
C PHE A 267 17.16 1.95 23.55
N GLU A 268 16.59 0.93 22.92
CA GLU A 268 17.18 0.24 21.76
C GLU A 268 16.70 0.90 20.47
N CYS A 269 17.64 1.38 19.64
CA CYS A 269 17.39 2.18 18.43
C CYS A 269 17.93 1.54 17.14
N GLN A 270 17.47 2.04 15.99
CA GLN A 270 18.13 1.80 14.71
C GLN A 270 19.53 2.45 14.70
N PRO A 271 20.61 1.78 14.23
CA PRO A 271 21.97 2.33 14.31
C PRO A 271 22.14 3.75 13.74
N PRO A 272 21.59 4.12 12.56
CA PRO A 272 21.73 5.47 12.00
C PRO A 272 21.08 6.60 12.82
N LEU A 273 20.30 6.28 13.86
CA LEU A 273 19.73 7.25 14.79
C LEU A 273 20.48 7.33 16.12
N LYS A 274 21.41 6.40 16.44
CA LYS A 274 22.03 6.34 17.78
C LYS A 274 22.72 7.65 18.16
N ARG A 275 23.50 8.24 17.26
CA ARG A 275 24.21 9.50 17.55
C ARG A 275 23.23 10.68 17.69
N LEU A 276 22.26 10.79 16.79
CA LEU A 276 21.24 11.84 16.82
C LEU A 276 20.36 11.80 18.09
N LEU A 277 20.03 10.59 18.59
CA LEU A 277 19.19 10.42 19.77
C LEU A 277 19.93 10.56 21.10
N ALA A 278 21.27 10.67 21.10
CA ALA A 278 22.09 10.70 22.31
C ALA A 278 21.81 11.90 23.25
N GLY A 279 21.24 12.99 22.72
CA GLY A 279 20.84 14.18 23.48
C GLY A 279 19.36 14.22 23.90
N VAL A 280 18.56 13.16 23.65
CA VAL A 280 17.12 13.19 23.91
C VAL A 280 16.83 13.01 25.42
N PRO A 281 16.03 13.89 26.05
CA PRO A 281 15.71 13.80 27.48
C PRO A 281 15.02 12.49 27.88
N GLY A 282 15.40 11.97 29.04
CA GLY A 282 14.74 10.81 29.65
C GLY A 282 15.22 9.44 29.16
N ILE A 283 16.45 9.35 28.65
CA ILE A 283 17.12 8.09 28.32
C ILE A 283 18.37 7.96 29.21
N ASP A 284 18.44 6.92 30.05
CA ASP A 284 19.62 6.63 30.89
C ASP A 284 20.67 5.76 30.17
N ALA A 285 20.24 4.98 29.17
CA ALA A 285 21.13 4.21 28.30
C ALA A 285 20.56 4.11 26.88
N LEU A 286 21.39 4.43 25.88
CA LEU A 286 21.04 4.38 24.46
C LEU A 286 21.93 3.37 23.72
N VAL A 287 21.31 2.38 23.09
CA VAL A 287 21.98 1.25 22.43
C VAL A 287 21.42 1.03 21.03
N ALA A 288 22.28 0.67 20.09
CA ALA A 288 21.90 0.35 18.72
C ALA A 288 21.57 -1.13 18.56
N ARG A 289 20.73 -1.47 17.58
CA ARG A 289 20.42 -2.86 17.22
C ARG A 289 21.70 -3.65 16.95
N GLY A 290 21.92 -4.72 17.72
CA GLY A 290 23.10 -5.59 17.60
C GLY A 290 24.22 -5.31 18.62
N GLU A 291 24.15 -4.22 19.37
CA GLU A 291 25.02 -4.00 20.54
C GLU A 291 24.59 -4.89 21.73
N PRO A 292 25.46 -5.12 22.73
CA PRO A 292 25.08 -5.74 23.99
C PRO A 292 24.01 -4.91 24.72
N LEU A 293 22.90 -5.54 25.07
CA LEU A 293 21.72 -4.87 25.61
C LEU A 293 21.65 -5.10 27.13
N PRO A 294 21.53 -4.04 27.96
CA PRO A 294 21.48 -4.22 29.41
C PRO A 294 20.22 -4.96 29.87
N GLU A 295 20.28 -5.47 31.11
CA GLU A 295 19.14 -6.09 31.80
C GLU A 295 18.04 -5.06 32.10
N ALA A 296 16.79 -5.53 32.13
CA ALA A 296 15.61 -4.72 32.43
C ALA A 296 14.51 -5.56 33.11
N ASP A 297 13.78 -4.95 34.04
CA ASP A 297 12.66 -5.57 34.78
C ASP A 297 11.40 -5.73 33.93
N CYS A 298 11.35 -5.05 32.78
CA CYS A 298 10.29 -5.14 31.79
C CYS A 298 10.73 -4.53 30.44
N LEU A 299 10.03 -4.87 29.36
CA LEU A 299 10.22 -4.26 28.05
C LEU A 299 8.91 -3.77 27.42
N LEU A 300 8.99 -2.85 26.46
CA LEU A 300 7.85 -2.46 25.62
C LEU A 300 8.27 -2.08 24.18
N PRO A 301 7.49 -2.48 23.16
CA PRO A 301 7.59 -1.89 21.82
C PRO A 301 7.24 -0.39 21.83
N LEU A 302 8.03 0.43 21.13
CA LEU A 302 7.84 1.88 21.05
C LEU A 302 6.39 2.31 20.74
N MET A 303 5.73 1.68 19.78
CA MET A 303 4.38 2.07 19.34
C MET A 303 3.26 1.60 20.29
N SER A 304 3.61 0.89 21.36
CA SER A 304 2.71 0.56 22.47
C SER A 304 2.73 1.63 23.59
N LEU A 305 3.71 2.55 23.61
CA LEU A 305 3.77 3.62 24.63
C LEU A 305 2.51 4.51 24.65
N PRO A 306 1.90 4.92 23.52
CA PRO A 306 0.65 5.69 23.55
C PRO A 306 -0.50 4.94 24.22
N HIS A 307 -0.54 3.60 24.11
CA HIS A 307 -1.54 2.79 24.79
C HIS A 307 -1.27 2.71 26.31
N ARG A 308 -0.03 2.35 26.70
CA ARG A 308 0.34 2.19 28.13
C ARG A 308 0.28 3.50 28.91
N CYS A 309 0.68 4.62 28.29
CA CYS A 309 0.57 5.96 28.84
C CYS A 309 -0.86 6.55 28.75
N ARG A 310 -1.83 5.81 28.19
CA ARG A 310 -3.25 6.21 28.05
C ARG A 310 -3.41 7.56 27.33
N THR A 311 -2.66 7.76 26.27
CA THR A 311 -2.59 9.03 25.54
C THR A 311 -3.94 9.42 24.95
N THR A 312 -4.30 10.69 25.12
CA THR A 312 -5.38 11.40 24.42
C THR A 312 -4.75 12.50 23.56
N VAL A 313 -5.51 13.12 22.66
CA VAL A 313 -5.02 14.28 21.87
C VAL A 313 -4.51 15.41 22.79
N ALA A 314 -5.14 15.61 23.95
CA ALA A 314 -4.75 16.61 24.96
C ALA A 314 -3.60 16.17 25.89
N THR A 315 -3.16 14.90 25.83
CA THR A 315 -2.08 14.33 26.66
C THR A 315 -0.97 13.68 25.84
N ILE A 316 -0.86 14.01 24.55
CA ILE A 316 0.35 13.77 23.76
C ILE A 316 1.53 14.47 24.48
N PRO A 317 2.67 13.79 24.72
CA PRO A 317 3.79 14.43 25.41
C PRO A 317 4.30 15.64 24.63
N GLY A 318 4.23 16.82 25.26
CA GLY A 318 4.77 18.07 24.74
C GLY A 318 6.28 18.20 24.98
N GLY A 319 6.79 19.43 24.98
CA GLY A 319 8.22 19.69 25.22
C GLY A 319 9.08 19.64 23.96
N VAL A 320 8.61 20.23 22.86
CA VAL A 320 9.46 20.56 21.71
C VAL A 320 10.26 21.84 22.07
N PRO A 321 11.57 21.94 21.78
CA PRO A 321 12.43 20.93 21.16
C PRO A 321 12.98 19.89 22.14
N TYR A 322 12.68 18.61 21.88
CA TYR A 322 13.30 17.45 22.55
C TYR A 322 14.46 16.85 21.74
N LEU A 323 14.70 17.37 20.53
CA LEU A 323 15.83 17.05 19.67
C LEU A 323 16.62 18.33 19.35
N ARG A 324 17.95 18.25 19.25
CA ARG A 324 18.83 19.38 18.91
C ARG A 324 19.95 18.88 18.02
N ALA A 325 20.50 19.77 17.19
CA ALA A 325 21.72 19.47 16.44
C ALA A 325 22.94 19.47 17.39
N GLU A 326 23.98 18.72 17.05
CA GLU A 326 25.27 18.81 17.74
C GLU A 326 25.91 20.19 17.48
N PRO A 327 26.34 20.95 18.51
CA PRO A 327 26.86 22.30 18.33
C PRO A 327 28.01 22.41 17.33
N GLU A 328 28.88 21.41 17.26
CA GLU A 328 30.00 21.37 16.30
C GLU A 328 29.54 21.15 14.86
N ARG A 329 28.60 20.22 14.62
CA ARG A 329 28.02 20.00 13.29
C ARG A 329 27.17 21.18 12.84
N ALA A 330 26.40 21.78 13.75
CA ALA A 330 25.67 23.03 13.49
C ALA A 330 26.63 24.18 13.12
N ALA A 331 27.70 24.39 13.88
CA ALA A 331 28.70 25.42 13.58
C ALA A 331 29.54 25.16 12.31
N PHE A 332 29.61 23.91 11.85
CA PHE A 332 30.19 23.52 10.57
C PHE A 332 29.23 23.80 9.41
N TRP A 333 27.99 23.29 9.46
CA TRP A 333 27.01 23.48 8.39
C TRP A 333 26.59 24.93 8.24
N ARG A 334 26.48 25.70 9.33
CA ARG A 334 26.18 27.13 9.29
C ARG A 334 27.19 27.93 8.46
N ARG A 335 28.47 27.50 8.41
CA ARG A 335 29.49 28.10 7.51
C ARG A 335 29.22 27.72 6.06
N ARG A 336 29.09 26.43 5.74
CA ARG A 336 28.84 25.97 4.36
C ARG A 336 27.52 26.49 3.76
N ILE A 337 26.48 26.64 4.58
CA ILE A 337 25.21 27.27 4.20
C ILE A 337 25.40 28.74 3.82
N ALA A 338 26.25 29.48 4.56
CA ALA A 338 26.58 30.87 4.26
C ALA A 338 27.55 31.02 3.08
N GLU A 339 28.53 30.13 2.93
CA GLU A 339 29.46 30.06 1.80
C GLU A 339 28.76 29.76 0.47
N ALA A 340 27.78 28.86 0.48
CA ALA A 340 26.94 28.57 -0.68
C ALA A 340 25.82 29.62 -0.89
N GLY A 341 25.51 30.41 0.14
CA GLY A 341 24.34 31.28 0.28
C GLY A 341 24.39 32.62 -0.46
N ARG A 342 23.34 33.41 -0.29
CA ARG A 342 23.20 34.81 -0.70
C ARG A 342 22.84 35.66 0.53
N PRO A 343 23.37 36.89 0.68
CA PRO A 343 22.99 37.79 1.77
C PRO A 343 21.49 38.06 1.78
N GLY A 344 20.83 37.89 2.93
CA GLY A 344 19.39 38.15 3.10
C GLY A 344 18.45 37.16 2.42
N GLU A 345 18.94 35.99 1.99
CA GLU A 345 18.07 34.94 1.44
C GLU A 345 17.18 34.29 2.52
N PHE A 346 15.99 33.85 2.14
CA PHE A 346 15.10 33.02 2.95
C PHE A 346 15.30 31.54 2.57
N ARG A 347 15.87 30.76 3.48
CA ARG A 347 16.37 29.40 3.22
C ARG A 347 15.28 28.36 3.46
N VAL A 348 14.88 27.68 2.39
CA VAL A 348 13.91 26.59 2.46
C VAL A 348 14.57 25.24 2.24
N GLY A 349 14.65 24.43 3.28
CA GLY A 349 15.11 23.04 3.20
C GLY A 349 14.01 22.16 2.61
N ILE A 350 14.27 21.53 1.46
CA ILE A 350 13.28 20.71 0.74
C ILE A 350 13.63 19.22 0.78
N GLN A 351 12.63 18.37 1.00
CA GLN A 351 12.73 16.92 0.84
C GLN A 351 11.48 16.39 0.14
N TRP A 352 11.66 15.77 -1.02
CA TRP A 352 10.55 15.46 -1.93
C TRP A 352 10.28 13.96 -2.10
N ARG A 353 11.20 13.07 -1.72
CA ARG A 353 11.01 11.62 -1.83
C ARG A 353 11.03 10.94 -0.47
N ALA A 354 9.94 10.25 -0.18
CA ALA A 354 9.82 9.30 0.93
C ALA A 354 10.05 7.85 0.43
N ALA A 355 10.03 6.89 1.35
CA ALA A 355 9.97 5.46 1.02
C ALA A 355 8.57 5.09 0.48
N GLY A 356 8.32 5.41 -0.79
CA GLY A 356 7.05 5.21 -1.48
C GLY A 356 6.72 6.35 -2.44
N ALA A 357 6.25 6.03 -3.65
CA ALA A 357 5.85 7.03 -4.65
C ALA A 357 4.55 7.76 -4.27
N ASP A 358 3.67 7.08 -3.54
CA ASP A 358 2.42 7.55 -2.93
C ASP A 358 2.62 8.68 -1.91
N ARG A 359 3.77 8.70 -1.24
CA ARG A 359 4.18 9.72 -0.25
C ARG A 359 5.21 10.72 -0.80
N SER A 360 5.50 10.70 -2.10
CA SER A 360 6.51 11.57 -2.71
C SER A 360 5.89 12.77 -3.43
N ILE A 361 6.55 13.91 -3.34
CA ILE A 361 6.21 15.16 -4.04
C ILE A 361 6.99 15.18 -5.38
N PRO A 362 6.35 15.37 -6.54
CA PRO A 362 7.06 15.59 -7.80
C PRO A 362 7.91 16.87 -7.70
N LEU A 363 9.19 16.80 -8.07
CA LEU A 363 10.16 17.88 -7.81
C LEU A 363 9.79 19.20 -8.49
N GLU A 364 9.08 19.14 -9.62
CA GLU A 364 8.60 20.30 -10.38
C GLU A 364 7.58 21.13 -9.61
N ARG A 365 6.95 20.57 -8.55
CA ARG A 365 6.04 21.33 -7.67
C ARG A 365 6.77 22.44 -6.89
N PHE A 366 8.07 22.28 -6.64
CA PHE A 366 8.90 23.30 -6.00
C PHE A 366 9.25 24.47 -6.92
N ALA A 367 8.98 24.40 -8.23
CA ALA A 367 9.28 25.47 -9.19
C ALA A 367 8.59 26.81 -8.88
N ARG A 368 7.44 26.80 -8.19
CA ARG A 368 6.80 28.05 -7.74
C ARG A 368 7.50 28.68 -6.55
N LEU A 369 8.20 27.87 -5.74
CA LEU A 369 8.90 28.29 -4.54
C LEU A 369 10.30 28.84 -4.87
N SER A 370 11.02 28.20 -5.80
CA SER A 370 12.31 28.69 -6.33
C SER A 370 12.22 30.01 -7.11
N HIS A 371 11.03 30.42 -7.54
CA HIS A 371 10.80 31.68 -8.26
C HIS A 371 10.31 32.84 -7.35
N LEU A 372 10.18 32.62 -6.04
CA LEU A 372 9.87 33.71 -5.11
C LEU A 372 11.12 34.57 -4.85
N SER A 373 10.96 35.89 -4.91
CA SER A 373 12.09 36.81 -4.68
C SER A 373 12.65 36.63 -3.26
N GLY A 374 13.97 36.52 -3.16
CA GLY A 374 14.69 36.27 -1.89
C GLY A 374 14.68 34.82 -1.40
N VAL A 375 13.80 33.94 -1.91
CA VAL A 375 13.75 32.53 -1.48
C VAL A 375 14.85 31.72 -2.16
N ARG A 376 15.43 30.75 -1.43
CA ARG A 376 16.35 29.78 -2.01
C ARG A 376 16.14 28.38 -1.46
N LEU A 377 16.20 27.38 -2.34
CA LEU A 377 15.95 25.98 -2.00
C LEU A 377 17.26 25.27 -1.67
N TYR A 378 17.25 24.49 -0.59
CA TYR A 378 18.37 23.66 -0.14
C TYR A 378 17.91 22.20 -0.08
N SER A 379 18.69 21.27 -0.64
CA SER A 379 18.32 19.85 -0.60
C SER A 379 18.55 19.24 0.79
N LEU A 380 17.49 18.71 1.39
CA LEU A 380 17.53 17.80 2.56
C LEU A 380 17.34 16.32 2.14
N GLN A 381 17.38 16.02 0.84
CA GLN A 381 17.14 14.69 0.30
C GLN A 381 18.39 13.79 0.47
N LYS A 382 18.28 12.79 1.34
CA LYS A 382 19.22 11.65 1.38
C LYS A 382 18.95 10.68 0.23
N ALA A 383 19.96 9.90 -0.14
CA ALA A 383 20.04 9.20 -1.43
C ALA A 383 20.44 7.73 -1.29
N ASP A 384 19.71 7.02 -0.44
CA ASP A 384 20.03 5.69 0.06
C ASP A 384 19.36 4.62 -0.82
N GLY A 385 19.73 4.59 -2.10
CA GLY A 385 19.33 3.51 -3.02
C GLY A 385 19.54 3.79 -4.52
N PRO A 386 19.80 2.75 -5.34
CA PRO A 386 19.99 2.91 -6.78
C PRO A 386 18.70 3.38 -7.46
N GLY A 387 18.76 4.55 -8.10
CA GLY A 387 17.62 5.18 -8.79
C GLY A 387 16.96 6.35 -8.06
N GLN A 388 17.44 6.78 -6.89
CA GLN A 388 16.83 7.88 -6.12
C GLN A 388 17.19 9.30 -6.63
N TRP A 389 18.13 9.43 -7.57
CA TRP A 389 18.53 10.71 -8.16
C TRP A 389 17.66 11.10 -9.35
N GLU A 390 16.46 11.62 -9.08
CA GLU A 390 15.90 12.66 -9.94
C GLU A 390 16.85 13.85 -9.87
N ARG A 391 17.59 14.10 -10.96
CA ARG A 391 18.34 15.35 -11.09
C ARG A 391 17.32 16.49 -11.13
N PRO A 392 17.58 17.62 -10.42
CA PRO A 392 16.87 18.85 -10.69
C PRO A 392 16.88 19.15 -12.20
N ASP A 393 15.72 19.56 -12.74
CA ASP A 393 15.68 20.33 -13.98
C ASP A 393 16.58 21.56 -13.79
N ASP A 394 17.39 21.95 -14.79
CA ASP A 394 18.30 23.11 -14.71
C ASP A 394 17.55 24.43 -14.39
N ARG A 395 16.22 24.43 -14.51
CA ARG A 395 15.29 25.49 -14.09
C ARG A 395 15.09 25.62 -12.56
N LEU A 396 15.53 24.63 -11.76
CA LEU A 396 15.38 24.63 -10.31
C LEU A 396 16.73 24.91 -9.65
N GLU A 397 16.95 26.15 -9.21
CA GLU A 397 18.14 26.49 -8.40
C GLU A 397 18.02 25.90 -6.99
N ILE A 398 18.43 24.64 -6.85
CA ILE A 398 18.49 23.91 -5.57
C ILE A 398 19.95 23.77 -5.16
N VAL A 399 20.30 24.39 -4.02
CA VAL A 399 21.61 24.22 -3.38
C VAL A 399 21.72 22.79 -2.86
N SER A 400 22.55 21.97 -3.50
CA SER A 400 22.91 20.65 -2.99
C SER A 400 24.02 20.78 -1.95
N LEU A 401 23.74 20.35 -0.72
CA LEU A 401 24.71 20.24 0.37
C LEU A 401 25.07 18.76 0.55
N PRO A 402 26.10 18.22 -0.15
CA PRO A 402 26.43 16.81 -0.04
C PRO A 402 27.08 16.48 1.30
N ASP A 403 26.56 15.47 2.01
CA ASP A 403 27.13 14.85 3.24
C ASP A 403 28.58 14.35 3.11
N ARG A 404 29.20 14.42 1.92
CA ARG A 404 30.39 13.64 1.55
C ARG A 404 31.72 14.25 1.98
N ASP A 405 31.85 14.51 3.27
CA ASP A 405 33.15 14.63 3.95
C ASP A 405 33.74 13.25 4.35
N GLY A 406 33.14 12.16 3.86
CA GLY A 406 33.79 10.84 3.77
C GLY A 406 33.58 9.88 4.94
N LYS A 407 32.62 10.15 5.85
CA LYS A 407 32.39 9.31 7.05
C LYS A 407 30.99 8.68 7.12
N GLY A 408 30.91 7.43 6.63
CA GLY A 408 29.90 6.45 7.01
C GLY A 408 28.45 6.71 6.55
N GLU A 409 27.61 5.70 6.75
CA GLU A 409 26.15 5.80 6.58
C GLU A 409 25.47 6.25 7.90
N ASP A 410 26.17 6.12 9.04
CA ASP A 410 25.66 6.39 10.39
C ASP A 410 25.65 7.88 10.81
N GLU A 411 26.31 8.79 10.08
CA GLU A 411 26.37 10.22 10.44
C GLU A 411 25.25 11.08 9.80
N GLY A 412 24.57 10.58 8.76
CA GLY A 412 23.71 11.38 7.88
C GLY A 412 22.53 12.09 8.55
N PHE A 413 21.94 11.54 9.61
CA PHE A 413 20.82 12.17 10.33
C PHE A 413 21.27 13.27 11.32
N VAL A 414 22.51 13.22 11.82
CA VAL A 414 23.09 14.32 12.61
C VAL A 414 23.31 15.54 11.71
N ASP A 415 23.83 15.31 10.50
CA ASP A 415 23.98 16.36 9.49
C ASP A 415 22.63 16.88 8.99
N THR A 416 21.60 16.02 8.89
CA THR A 416 20.23 16.47 8.61
C THR A 416 19.76 17.49 9.64
N ALA A 417 19.90 17.19 10.93
CA ALA A 417 19.54 18.10 12.02
C ALA A 417 20.36 19.41 11.98
N ALA A 418 21.67 19.33 11.75
CA ALA A 418 22.54 20.50 11.68
C ALA A 418 22.27 21.42 10.47
N ILE A 419 21.87 20.87 9.32
CA ILE A 419 21.43 21.67 8.17
C ILE A 419 20.05 22.28 8.45
N ILE A 420 19.12 21.52 9.04
CA ILE A 420 17.77 21.96 9.45
C ILE A 420 17.79 23.17 10.41
N GLU A 421 18.79 23.25 11.29
CA GLU A 421 18.99 24.43 12.16
C GLU A 421 19.23 25.71 11.35
N GLY A 422 19.97 25.62 10.24
CA GLY A 422 20.31 26.75 9.36
C GLY A 422 19.24 27.12 8.33
N MET A 423 18.10 26.41 8.29
CA MET A 423 16.96 26.71 7.41
C MET A 423 15.90 27.55 8.14
N ASP A 424 15.28 28.50 7.44
CA ASP A 424 14.18 29.31 7.96
C ASP A 424 12.84 28.55 7.91
N LEU A 425 12.69 27.67 6.91
CA LEU A 425 11.52 26.82 6.70
C LEU A 425 11.94 25.45 6.16
N ILE A 426 11.23 24.40 6.57
CA ILE A 426 11.35 23.05 5.99
C ILE A 426 10.06 22.72 5.22
N VAL A 427 10.20 22.17 4.01
CA VAL A 427 9.09 21.62 3.22
C VAL A 427 9.41 20.17 2.87
N ALA A 428 8.73 19.23 3.53
CA ALA A 428 9.04 17.81 3.46
C ALA A 428 7.80 16.97 3.13
N CYS A 429 8.00 15.76 2.60
CA CYS A 429 7.01 14.69 2.65
C CYS A 429 6.97 14.00 4.04
N ASP A 430 5.91 13.23 4.33
CA ASP A 430 5.78 12.38 5.54
C ASP A 430 6.98 11.42 5.69
N SER A 431 7.98 11.85 6.46
CA SER A 431 9.28 11.21 6.55
C SER A 431 10.05 11.62 7.81
N VAL A 432 11.14 10.91 8.08
CA VAL A 432 12.08 11.23 9.18
C VAL A 432 12.61 12.67 9.14
N VAL A 433 12.74 13.31 7.98
CA VAL A 433 13.20 14.71 7.87
C VAL A 433 12.18 15.68 8.47
N GLY A 434 10.89 15.48 8.16
CA GLY A 434 9.80 16.25 8.78
C GLY A 434 9.71 16.01 10.29
N HIS A 435 9.90 14.76 10.73
CA HIS A 435 9.92 14.41 12.16
C HIS A 435 11.10 15.02 12.91
N ILE A 436 12.30 15.09 12.31
CA ILE A 436 13.49 15.76 12.89
C ILE A 436 13.22 17.26 13.03
N ALA A 437 12.79 17.92 11.96
CA ALA A 437 12.51 19.36 11.98
C ALA A 437 11.42 19.73 13.01
N GLY A 438 10.35 18.94 13.10
CA GLY A 438 9.32 19.09 14.12
C GLY A 438 9.84 18.83 15.55
N ALA A 439 10.65 17.79 15.76
CA ALA A 439 11.25 17.50 17.07
C ALA A 439 12.25 18.56 17.54
N MET A 440 12.83 19.31 16.59
CA MET A 440 13.69 20.48 16.80
C MET A 440 12.94 21.81 16.90
N GLY A 441 11.60 21.83 16.77
CA GLY A 441 10.81 23.07 16.84
C GLY A 441 11.07 24.05 15.70
N ARG A 442 11.47 23.56 14.52
CA ARG A 442 11.61 24.38 13.31
C ARG A 442 10.26 24.49 12.58
N PRO A 443 10.01 25.56 11.80
CA PRO A 443 8.82 25.63 10.94
C PRO A 443 8.84 24.53 9.87
N VAL A 444 7.76 23.74 9.77
CA VAL A 444 7.61 22.66 8.78
C VAL A 444 6.27 22.74 8.07
N PHE A 445 6.28 22.77 6.74
CA PHE A 445 5.13 22.33 5.95
C PHE A 445 5.35 20.87 5.54
N LEU A 446 4.45 19.99 6.00
CA LEU A 446 4.50 18.56 5.69
C LEU A 446 3.46 18.23 4.61
N ALA A 447 3.92 17.81 3.44
CA ALA A 447 3.06 17.32 2.37
C ALA A 447 2.60 15.89 2.69
N LEU A 448 1.28 15.73 2.81
CA LEU A 448 0.63 14.46 3.12
C LEU A 448 -0.14 13.92 1.89
N PRO A 449 -0.31 12.59 1.78
CA PRO A 449 -1.35 12.00 0.94
C PRO A 449 -2.74 12.51 1.33
N TRP A 450 -3.75 12.38 0.45
CA TRP A 450 -5.10 12.97 0.62
C TRP A 450 -5.76 12.77 2.00
N LEU A 451 -5.64 11.58 2.60
CA LEU A 451 -6.19 11.29 3.94
C LEU A 451 -5.24 11.67 5.09
N GLY A 452 -3.94 11.78 4.81
CA GLY A 452 -2.89 11.71 5.81
C GLY A 452 -2.73 10.30 6.41
N ASP A 453 -1.65 10.14 7.17
CA ASP A 453 -1.53 9.06 8.17
C ASP A 453 -2.28 9.47 9.45
N TRP A 454 -2.78 8.51 10.22
CA TRP A 454 -3.47 8.75 11.50
C TRP A 454 -2.69 9.66 12.46
N ARG A 455 -1.35 9.61 12.42
CA ARG A 455 -0.45 10.49 13.19
C ARG A 455 -0.79 11.97 13.00
N TRP A 456 -1.23 12.38 11.81
CA TRP A 456 -1.51 13.76 11.46
C TRP A 456 -3.00 14.14 11.64
N MET A 457 -3.86 13.16 11.97
CA MET A 457 -5.31 13.32 12.04
C MET A 457 -5.87 13.93 10.74
N ARG A 458 -6.91 14.77 10.80
CA ARG A 458 -7.44 15.54 9.65
C ARG A 458 -7.34 17.05 9.90
N LEU A 459 -6.21 17.50 10.45
CA LEU A 459 -5.93 18.89 10.73
C LEU A 459 -5.20 19.50 9.51
N PRO A 460 -5.64 20.64 8.96
CA PRO A 460 -5.15 21.11 7.66
C PRO A 460 -3.82 21.87 7.71
N ASP A 461 -3.46 22.40 8.88
CA ASP A 461 -2.45 23.43 9.06
C ASP A 461 -1.61 23.30 10.34
N HIS A 462 -1.97 22.40 11.26
CA HIS A 462 -1.26 22.17 12.52
C HIS A 462 -1.30 20.69 12.94
N THR A 463 -0.44 20.30 13.88
CA THR A 463 -0.38 18.94 14.43
C THR A 463 -0.14 18.97 15.94
N PRO A 464 -0.87 18.18 16.74
CA PRO A 464 -0.68 18.15 18.19
C PRO A 464 0.61 17.43 18.62
N TRP A 465 1.32 16.78 17.68
CA TRP A 465 2.63 16.17 17.94
C TRP A 465 3.78 17.16 17.85
N TYR A 466 3.64 18.22 17.07
CA TYR A 466 4.63 19.29 16.95
C TYR A 466 3.90 20.63 17.07
N PRO A 467 3.35 20.94 18.27
CA PRO A 467 2.76 22.24 18.50
C PRO A 467 3.83 23.31 18.30
N ALA A 468 3.48 24.36 17.56
CA ALA A 468 4.29 25.56 17.49
C ALA A 468 4.38 26.24 18.87
N ASP A 469 5.40 27.07 19.06
CA ASP A 469 5.49 27.92 20.24
C ASP A 469 4.28 28.87 20.29
N PRO A 470 3.44 28.85 21.35
CA PRO A 470 2.29 29.76 21.46
C PRO A 470 2.67 31.24 21.54
N ALA A 471 3.96 31.58 21.72
CA ALA A 471 4.47 32.95 21.60
C ALA A 471 4.68 33.41 20.14
N VAL A 472 4.57 32.52 19.15
CA VAL A 472 4.68 32.85 17.72
C VAL A 472 3.28 32.92 17.09
N PRO A 473 2.80 34.11 16.66
CA PRO A 473 1.53 34.23 15.97
C PRO A 473 1.59 33.53 14.61
N HIS A 474 0.77 32.50 14.43
CA HIS A 474 0.58 31.82 13.16
C HIS A 474 -0.77 32.22 12.56
N ASP A 475 -0.75 33.11 11.56
CA ASP A 475 -1.90 33.32 10.68
C ASP A 475 -2.25 31.98 10.00
N ALA A 476 -3.49 31.54 10.14
CA ALA A 476 -3.95 30.25 9.64
C ALA A 476 -3.78 30.18 8.10
N PRO A 477 -2.93 29.28 7.56
CA PRO A 477 -2.65 29.24 6.13
C PRO A 477 -3.92 28.84 5.38
N GLN A 478 -4.34 29.72 4.47
CA GLN A 478 -5.62 29.57 3.76
C GLN A 478 -5.64 28.27 2.94
N ARG A 479 -6.80 27.60 2.95
CA ARG A 479 -7.04 26.34 2.23
C ARG A 479 -6.45 26.37 0.81
N LEU A 480 -5.54 25.45 0.53
CA LEU A 480 -5.44 24.87 -0.80
C LEU A 480 -6.76 24.13 -1.08
N GLY A 481 -7.70 24.85 -1.69
CA GLY A 481 -8.93 24.26 -2.22
C GLY A 481 -8.62 23.16 -3.24
N ARG A 482 -9.61 22.32 -3.54
CA ARG A 482 -9.46 21.31 -4.59
C ARG A 482 -8.98 21.99 -5.87
N GLY A 483 -7.85 21.51 -6.41
CA GLY A 483 -7.58 21.69 -7.83
C GLY A 483 -8.64 20.91 -8.58
N ASP A 484 -9.58 21.59 -9.23
CA ASP A 484 -10.69 20.96 -9.94
C ASP A 484 -10.18 20.17 -11.15
N GLY A 485 -9.86 18.90 -10.91
CA GLY A 485 -9.81 17.88 -11.96
C GLY A 485 -11.17 17.86 -12.69
N PRO A 486 -11.19 17.67 -14.02
CA PRO A 486 -12.34 18.02 -14.85
C PRO A 486 -13.63 17.33 -14.41
N ASP A 487 -14.61 18.14 -13.99
CA ASP A 487 -15.89 17.70 -13.44
C ASP A 487 -16.70 16.86 -14.44
N ARG A 488 -16.63 15.53 -14.30
CA ARG A 488 -17.43 14.57 -15.08
C ARG A 488 -18.88 14.44 -14.62
N ARG A 489 -19.40 15.32 -13.74
CA ARG A 489 -20.80 15.28 -13.25
C ARG A 489 -21.72 16.30 -13.94
N ARG A 490 -21.38 16.78 -15.15
CA ARG A 490 -22.21 17.72 -15.93
C ARG A 490 -22.49 17.35 -17.40
N ASP A 491 -22.89 16.11 -17.69
CA ASP A 491 -23.74 15.89 -18.88
C ASP A 491 -24.75 14.73 -18.78
N CYS A 492 -25.76 14.90 -17.92
CA CYS A 492 -26.91 14.00 -17.80
C CYS A 492 -28.17 14.72 -17.27
N ARG A 493 -28.60 15.83 -17.92
CA ARG A 493 -29.96 16.45 -17.82
C ARG A 493 -30.09 17.77 -18.60
N ARG A 494 -29.98 17.77 -19.94
CA ARG A 494 -30.45 18.89 -20.80
C ARG A 494 -31.15 18.40 -22.06
N GLY A 495 -32.48 18.22 -21.97
CA GLY A 495 -33.30 17.68 -23.05
C GLY A 495 -34.77 18.07 -22.98
N ARG A 496 -35.08 19.38 -22.98
CA ARG A 496 -36.42 19.95 -23.25
C ARG A 496 -36.31 21.46 -23.59
N PRO A 497 -36.96 21.96 -24.66
CA PRO A 497 -36.95 23.38 -25.04
C PRO A 497 -38.03 24.20 -24.29
N PRO A 498 -37.93 25.54 -24.27
CA PRO A 498 -38.85 26.39 -23.50
C PRO A 498 -40.07 26.94 -24.27
N ARG A 499 -41.25 26.74 -23.67
CA ARG A 499 -42.44 27.65 -23.55
C ARG A 499 -43.19 28.17 -24.80
N ARG A 500 -44.54 28.18 -24.66
CA ARG A 500 -45.49 29.18 -25.22
C ARG A 500 -46.67 29.39 -24.25
N GLY A 501 -47.18 30.62 -24.15
CA GLY A 501 -48.57 30.95 -23.72
C GLY A 501 -48.86 31.13 -22.22
N GLY A 502 -49.75 32.08 -21.89
CA GLY A 502 -50.32 32.34 -20.54
C GLY A 502 -49.36 33.10 -19.58
N CYS A 503 -49.59 34.33 -19.09
CA CYS A 503 -50.77 35.17 -18.83
C CYS A 503 -51.68 34.68 -17.69
N HIS A 504 -51.46 35.18 -16.47
CA HIS A 504 -52.45 35.97 -15.71
C HIS A 504 -51.80 36.76 -14.55
N ASP A 505 -52.61 37.63 -13.94
CA ASP A 505 -52.31 38.76 -13.05
C ASP A 505 -51.68 38.43 -11.67
N GLY A 506 -51.28 39.50 -10.94
CA GLY A 506 -51.72 39.51 -9.53
C GLY A 506 -51.02 40.36 -8.44
N ARG A 507 -50.55 41.59 -8.69
CA ARG A 507 -50.23 42.61 -7.62
C ARG A 507 -49.08 42.19 -6.65
N ASP A 508 -48.56 43.01 -5.73
CA ASP A 508 -48.58 44.47 -5.50
C ASP A 508 -47.24 44.87 -4.81
N ARG A 509 -46.82 46.15 -4.92
CA ARG A 509 -45.91 46.92 -4.00
C ARG A 509 -44.57 46.30 -3.48
N SER A 510 -43.51 47.05 -3.15
CA SER A 510 -43.15 48.48 -3.32
C SER A 510 -41.69 48.68 -2.86
N GLY A 511 -40.99 49.73 -3.35
CA GLY A 511 -39.77 50.22 -2.69
C GLY A 511 -38.60 50.53 -3.64
N VAL A 512 -38.48 51.79 -4.07
CA VAL A 512 -37.33 52.32 -4.83
C VAL A 512 -37.08 53.77 -4.38
N PRO A 513 -35.84 54.13 -4.00
CA PRO A 513 -35.08 55.11 -4.77
C PRO A 513 -33.63 54.62 -5.02
N ALA A 514 -32.96 54.79 -6.18
CA ALA A 514 -33.01 55.74 -7.30
C ALA A 514 -32.37 57.12 -7.08
N VAL A 515 -31.06 57.21 -7.36
CA VAL A 515 -30.36 58.47 -7.67
C VAL A 515 -29.61 58.34 -9.01
N ARG A 516 -30.21 58.96 -10.03
CA ARG A 516 -29.65 59.80 -11.12
C ARG A 516 -28.12 59.77 -11.35
N ARG A 517 -27.58 59.51 -12.55
CA ARG A 517 -27.77 60.03 -13.95
C ARG A 517 -26.92 61.26 -14.33
N ARG A 518 -25.94 61.05 -15.23
CA ARG A 518 -25.50 61.84 -16.42
C ARG A 518 -24.32 61.07 -17.05
N ALA A 519 -24.14 60.81 -18.36
CA ALA A 519 -24.58 61.42 -19.64
C ALA A 519 -23.82 62.73 -19.99
N ALA A 520 -23.31 62.96 -21.22
CA ALA A 520 -23.51 62.25 -22.50
C ALA A 520 -22.34 62.47 -23.53
N ASP A 521 -22.47 61.85 -24.72
CA ASP A 521 -21.91 62.22 -26.06
C ASP A 521 -20.38 62.22 -26.31
N GLY A 522 -19.86 62.09 -27.55
CA GLY A 522 -20.52 61.73 -28.83
C GLY A 522 -19.67 62.01 -30.11
N GLY A 523 -19.90 61.26 -31.21
CA GLY A 523 -19.29 61.46 -32.56
C GLY A 523 -18.14 60.49 -32.91
N HIS A 524 -18.13 59.72 -34.02
CA HIS A 524 -18.03 60.09 -35.47
C HIS A 524 -16.64 60.59 -35.89
N ARG A 525 -15.98 60.19 -37.00
CA ARG A 525 -16.25 59.40 -38.24
C ARG A 525 -14.86 58.90 -38.76
N ARG A 526 -14.64 57.86 -39.61
CA ARG A 526 -15.13 57.55 -40.98
C ARG A 526 -14.61 56.14 -41.42
N LEU A 527 -15.20 55.56 -42.49
CA LEU A 527 -14.78 54.36 -43.26
C LEU A 527 -14.05 54.79 -44.58
N PRO A 528 -13.56 53.93 -45.52
CA PRO A 528 -13.74 52.47 -45.76
C PRO A 528 -12.42 51.66 -46.06
N GLY A 529 -12.40 50.36 -46.42
CA GLY A 529 -13.42 49.29 -46.40
C GLY A 529 -13.27 48.22 -47.51
N ARG A 530 -13.91 47.03 -47.32
CA ARG A 530 -14.12 45.89 -48.27
C ARG A 530 -12.88 45.05 -48.70
N ALA A 531 -12.99 43.74 -49.01
CA ALA A 531 -14.04 42.73 -48.73
C ALA A 531 -13.55 41.28 -48.99
N GLY A 532 -14.21 40.30 -48.33
CA GLY A 532 -14.16 38.86 -48.65
C GLY A 532 -13.00 38.05 -48.06
N GLY A 533 -13.15 36.79 -47.66
CA GLY A 533 -14.37 35.98 -47.54
C GLY A 533 -14.09 34.48 -47.59
N GLY A 534 -14.51 33.71 -46.58
CA GLY A 534 -14.36 32.24 -46.55
C GLY A 534 -14.62 31.64 -45.17
N ALA A 535 -15.20 30.44 -45.11
CA ALA A 535 -15.54 29.74 -43.87
C ALA A 535 -14.81 28.39 -43.78
N GLY A 536 -14.55 27.91 -42.56
CA GLY A 536 -13.96 26.59 -42.31
C GLY A 536 -13.99 26.23 -40.83
N ALA A 537 -14.52 25.05 -40.49
CA ALA A 537 -14.67 24.61 -39.10
C ALA A 537 -13.53 23.67 -38.67
N PHE A 538 -12.97 23.91 -37.49
CA PHE A 538 -12.05 22.95 -36.85
C PHE A 538 -12.83 21.93 -36.03
N ARG A 539 -12.70 20.64 -36.39
CA ARG A 539 -13.15 19.50 -35.59
C ARG A 539 -11.99 18.98 -34.73
N CYS A 540 -12.28 18.56 -33.50
CA CYS A 540 -11.34 17.78 -32.69
C CYS A 540 -11.06 16.42 -33.34
N ALA A 541 -9.82 15.95 -33.26
CA ALA A 541 -9.43 14.58 -33.58
C ALA A 541 -8.88 13.88 -32.32
N GLN A 542 -9.15 12.58 -32.18
CA GLN A 542 -8.72 11.77 -31.04
C GLN A 542 -7.30 11.20 -31.27
N PRO A 543 -6.49 10.97 -30.22
CA PRO A 543 -5.23 10.24 -30.35
C PRO A 543 -5.49 8.75 -30.61
N ALA A 544 -4.89 8.19 -31.66
CA ALA A 544 -5.04 6.78 -32.03
C ALA A 544 -4.14 5.83 -31.22
N ARG A 545 -4.52 4.55 -31.19
CA ARG A 545 -3.82 3.48 -30.46
C ARG A 545 -2.46 3.15 -31.11
N ARG A 546 -1.42 2.96 -30.29
CA ARG A 546 -0.17 2.33 -30.76
C ARG A 546 -0.42 0.86 -31.13
N ARG A 547 0.08 0.42 -32.29
CA ARG A 547 0.27 -1.00 -32.64
C ARG A 547 1.78 -1.28 -32.69
N ALA A 548 2.20 -2.41 -32.12
CA ALA A 548 3.46 -3.04 -32.46
C ALA A 548 3.27 -3.96 -33.67
N VAL A 549 4.31 -4.13 -34.49
CA VAL A 549 4.39 -5.08 -35.60
C VAL A 549 5.79 -5.70 -35.58
N LEU A 550 5.89 -6.97 -35.98
CA LEU A 550 7.12 -7.78 -35.90
C LEU A 550 7.59 -8.24 -37.29
N ASP A 551 8.91 -8.09 -37.48
CA ASP A 551 9.82 -9.02 -38.16
C ASP A 551 9.98 -9.06 -39.72
N ARG A 552 11.24 -9.29 -40.14
CA ARG A 552 11.78 -9.83 -41.44
C ARG A 552 11.78 -8.98 -42.73
N PRO A 553 12.66 -9.30 -43.74
CA PRO A 553 14.04 -9.84 -43.62
C PRO A 553 15.10 -9.36 -44.67
N GLY A 554 16.39 -9.30 -44.26
CA GLY A 554 17.49 -9.91 -45.05
C GLY A 554 18.51 -9.05 -45.84
N ARG A 555 19.62 -9.72 -46.21
CA ARG A 555 20.71 -9.39 -47.19
C ARG A 555 21.89 -8.44 -46.82
N ARG A 556 22.98 -9.08 -46.34
CA ARG A 556 24.34 -9.16 -46.93
C ARG A 556 25.24 -7.92 -47.24
N CYS A 557 26.44 -7.97 -46.62
CA CYS A 557 27.81 -7.87 -47.21
C CYS A 557 28.69 -6.59 -47.10
N GLN A 558 30.01 -6.86 -47.03
CA GLN A 558 31.21 -5.98 -47.06
C GLN A 558 31.48 -5.10 -45.81
N GLY A 559 32.74 -4.84 -45.39
CA GLY A 559 34.05 -5.39 -45.81
C GLY A 559 35.28 -4.66 -45.20
N GLY A 560 36.41 -5.36 -44.98
CA GLY A 560 37.71 -4.80 -44.50
C GLY A 560 37.84 -4.70 -42.96
N VAL A 561 38.88 -5.15 -42.23
CA VAL A 561 40.21 -5.78 -42.48
C VAL A 561 41.42 -4.87 -42.77
N VAL A 562 42.18 -4.54 -41.71
CA VAL A 562 43.64 -4.25 -41.65
C VAL A 562 44.12 -4.76 -40.26
N ARG A 563 44.92 -5.84 -40.13
CA ARG A 563 46.41 -5.89 -39.96
C ARG A 563 46.96 -5.00 -38.82
N ARG A 564 48.01 -5.34 -38.07
CA ARG A 564 48.95 -6.50 -37.96
C ARG A 564 49.75 -6.34 -36.64
N GLY A 565 50.54 -7.34 -36.24
CA GLY A 565 51.74 -7.10 -35.42
C GLY A 565 51.90 -8.03 -34.20
N SER A 566 53.03 -8.74 -34.14
CA SER A 566 53.41 -9.65 -33.05
C SER A 566 54.82 -9.34 -32.54
N HIS A 567 55.06 -9.53 -31.24
CA HIS A 567 56.30 -9.98 -30.54
C HIS A 567 56.14 -9.56 -29.05
N ARG A 568 56.38 -10.37 -28.01
CA ARG A 568 57.56 -11.17 -27.58
C ARG A 568 58.82 -10.32 -27.32
N SER A 569 59.60 -10.50 -26.23
CA SER A 569 59.39 -11.26 -24.98
C SER A 569 60.58 -11.07 -24.01
N GLY A 570 60.32 -10.93 -22.70
CA GLY A 570 61.31 -11.09 -21.62
C GLY A 570 62.22 -9.87 -21.33
N ALA A 571 63.00 -9.84 -20.24
CA ALA A 571 63.06 -10.72 -19.05
C ALA A 571 63.96 -10.09 -17.96
N ARG A 572 63.79 -10.46 -16.67
CA ARG A 572 64.89 -10.59 -15.67
C ARG A 572 64.48 -11.23 -14.31
N ARG A 573 65.00 -12.46 -14.10
CA ARG A 573 65.56 -13.09 -12.87
C ARG A 573 64.72 -13.27 -11.58
N ARG A 574 65.07 -14.35 -10.86
CA ARG A 574 64.71 -14.70 -9.46
C ARG A 574 65.96 -14.62 -8.56
N ALA A 575 65.76 -14.45 -7.26
CA ALA A 575 66.56 -14.92 -6.11
C ALA A 575 65.79 -14.56 -4.81
N ASP A 576 65.76 -15.30 -3.70
CA ASP A 576 66.14 -16.69 -3.40
C ASP A 576 65.29 -17.23 -2.23
N GLN A 577 65.18 -18.57 -2.10
CA GLN A 577 64.70 -19.26 -0.90
C GLN A 577 65.23 -20.72 -0.87
N PRO A 578 65.79 -21.20 0.26
CA PRO A 578 66.04 -22.62 0.49
C PRO A 578 64.96 -23.28 1.36
N LEU A 579 64.67 -24.56 1.08
CA LEU A 579 63.83 -25.46 1.89
C LEU A 579 64.70 -26.60 2.47
N HIS A 580 64.30 -27.16 3.61
CA HIS A 580 64.79 -28.47 4.07
C HIS A 580 63.63 -29.47 4.34
N ARG A 581 63.98 -30.75 4.54
CA ARG A 581 63.18 -31.93 4.13
C ARG A 581 62.37 -32.64 5.24
N PRO A 582 61.42 -33.54 4.88
CA PRO A 582 60.48 -34.21 5.79
C PRO A 582 60.81 -35.71 6.08
N ALA A 583 59.93 -36.40 6.82
CA ALA A 583 59.90 -37.87 7.01
C ALA A 583 58.44 -38.43 7.04
N THR A 584 58.27 -39.76 6.88
CA THR A 584 56.97 -40.49 6.68
C THR A 584 57.11 -41.99 7.08
N PRO A 585 56.21 -42.92 6.66
CA PRO A 585 54.92 -43.39 7.21
C PRO A 585 55.18 -44.49 8.31
N PRO A 586 54.59 -45.73 8.42
CA PRO A 586 53.32 -46.41 8.04
C PRO A 586 52.48 -46.87 9.28
N GLY A 587 51.42 -47.72 9.26
CA GLY A 587 50.56 -48.33 8.22
C GLY A 587 49.97 -49.71 8.64
N LEU A 588 49.20 -50.37 7.73
CA LEU A 588 48.68 -51.78 7.79
C LEU A 588 47.54 -52.12 8.80
N ALA A 589 46.68 -53.16 8.64
CA ALA A 589 46.20 -53.85 7.42
C ALA A 589 44.90 -54.71 7.59
N ARG A 590 44.17 -54.84 6.47
CA ARG A 590 43.05 -55.74 6.09
C ARG A 590 43.04 -57.19 6.68
N ARG A 591 41.83 -57.77 6.96
CA ARG A 591 41.18 -58.85 6.13
C ARG A 591 39.89 -59.52 6.70
N ARG A 592 38.90 -59.64 5.80
CA ARG A 592 37.86 -60.69 5.55
C ARG A 592 37.71 -61.94 6.45
N ALA A 593 36.46 -62.29 6.79
CA ALA A 593 35.86 -63.64 6.63
C ALA A 593 34.30 -63.64 6.61
N ARG A 594 33.69 -64.72 6.11
CA ARG A 594 32.26 -65.17 6.09
C ARG A 594 32.30 -66.73 6.24
N PRO A 595 31.22 -67.52 6.47
CA PRO A 595 29.78 -67.26 6.20
C PRO A 595 28.75 -67.79 7.26
N ALA A 596 27.45 -67.62 6.94
CA ALA A 596 26.26 -68.40 7.39
C ALA A 596 25.91 -68.47 8.91
N ASN A 597 24.65 -68.70 9.32
CA ASN A 597 23.44 -69.11 8.58
C ASN A 597 22.14 -68.35 9.00
N ALA A 598 21.00 -68.68 8.39
CA ALA A 598 19.71 -67.98 8.40
C ALA A 598 19.03 -67.71 9.76
N GLY A 599 18.14 -66.71 9.84
CA GLY A 599 17.40 -66.37 11.08
C GLY A 599 16.28 -65.29 11.10
N GLY A 600 15.82 -64.75 9.96
CA GLY A 600 14.55 -63.99 9.86
C GLY A 600 14.44 -62.54 10.41
N GLY A 601 13.62 -61.72 9.74
CA GLY A 601 12.69 -60.81 10.45
C GLY A 601 13.13 -59.41 10.95
N ALA A 602 14.15 -58.77 10.37
CA ALA A 602 14.38 -57.32 10.57
C ALA A 602 13.31 -56.47 9.83
N ALA A 603 13.06 -55.18 10.12
CA ALA A 603 13.19 -54.31 11.31
C ALA A 603 12.50 -52.95 10.97
N GLY A 604 12.24 -52.07 11.94
CA GLY A 604 11.51 -50.82 11.68
C GLY A 604 11.53 -49.77 12.80
N VAL A 605 12.71 -49.44 13.33
CA VAL A 605 12.84 -48.53 14.48
C VAL A 605 12.68 -47.05 14.08
N ARG A 606 12.02 -46.29 14.96
CA ARG A 606 11.74 -44.85 14.84
C ARG A 606 13.01 -43.98 14.90
N SER A 607 13.02 -42.89 14.13
CA SER A 607 13.77 -41.67 14.48
C SER A 607 12.82 -40.46 14.44
N ARG A 608 13.17 -39.38 15.16
CA ARG A 608 12.31 -38.19 15.34
C ARG A 608 12.81 -37.02 14.49
N LEU A 609 11.89 -36.33 13.81
CA LEU A 609 12.02 -34.92 13.42
C LEU A 609 10.68 -34.19 13.64
N GLN A 610 10.74 -32.86 13.75
CA GLN A 610 9.61 -32.00 14.15
C GLN A 610 8.68 -31.63 12.98
N PRO A 611 7.39 -31.33 13.25
CA PRO A 611 6.45 -30.92 12.21
C PRO A 611 6.58 -29.42 11.87
N VAL A 612 6.66 -29.11 10.57
CA VAL A 612 6.38 -27.77 10.01
C VAL A 612 5.03 -27.85 9.29
N GLY A 613 4.06 -27.03 9.70
CA GLY A 613 2.66 -27.18 9.29
C GLY A 613 2.20 -26.19 8.21
N HIS A 614 1.95 -26.69 7.00
CA HIS A 614 1.11 -26.04 5.97
C HIS A 614 0.38 -27.10 5.16
N GLY A 615 -0.90 -26.85 4.83
CA GLY A 615 -1.71 -27.75 4.01
C GLY A 615 -3.17 -27.82 4.45
N VAL A 616 -4.03 -27.00 3.83
CA VAL A 616 -5.49 -27.17 3.89
C VAL A 616 -5.96 -27.50 2.47
N ALA A 617 -6.63 -28.64 2.31
CA ALA A 617 -7.29 -29.06 1.08
C ALA A 617 -8.63 -29.70 1.43
N GLY A 618 -9.66 -29.43 0.63
CA GLY A 618 -11.01 -29.96 0.83
C GLY A 618 -11.77 -29.97 -0.49
N ASN A 619 -11.80 -31.12 -1.15
CA ASN A 619 -12.46 -31.28 -2.45
C ASN A 619 -13.99 -31.32 -2.32
N GLY A 620 -14.69 -30.78 -3.32
CA GLY A 620 -16.13 -30.94 -3.51
C GLY A 620 -16.48 -31.17 -4.98
N GLY A 621 -16.64 -32.44 -5.38
CA GLY A 621 -17.11 -32.82 -6.72
C GLY A 621 -18.63 -33.08 -6.75
N PRO A 622 -19.31 -32.92 -7.90
CA PRO A 622 -20.77 -32.94 -7.96
C PRO A 622 -21.37 -34.37 -7.96
N GLY A 623 -22.12 -34.70 -6.91
CA GLY A 623 -22.94 -35.91 -6.84
C GLY A 623 -24.30 -35.75 -7.54
N ARG A 624 -24.70 -36.76 -8.35
CA ARG A 624 -26.03 -36.80 -8.99
C ARG A 624 -27.11 -37.26 -7.99
N PHE A 625 -28.30 -36.67 -8.03
CA PHE A 625 -29.51 -37.27 -7.43
C PHE A 625 -30.76 -37.06 -8.30
N ARG A 626 -31.64 -38.07 -8.29
CA ARG A 626 -33.05 -38.01 -8.73
C ARG A 626 -33.98 -38.24 -7.50
N PRO A 627 -35.28 -37.89 -7.57
CA PRO A 627 -36.09 -37.60 -6.37
C PRO A 627 -37.16 -38.66 -6.01
N VAL A 628 -38.02 -38.33 -5.01
CA VAL A 628 -39.30 -38.99 -4.59
C VAL A 628 -39.12 -40.17 -3.60
N PRO A 629 -40.04 -40.43 -2.62
CA PRO A 629 -41.28 -39.73 -2.20
C PRO A 629 -41.24 -39.16 -0.75
N ALA A 630 -42.37 -38.60 -0.28
CA ALA A 630 -42.56 -38.06 1.07
C ALA A 630 -43.34 -39.00 2.02
N ALA A 631 -43.14 -38.86 3.34
CA ALA A 631 -43.93 -39.45 4.42
C ALA A 631 -44.26 -38.41 5.52
N ARG A 632 -45.20 -38.71 6.43
CA ARG A 632 -45.91 -37.72 7.27
C ARG A 632 -45.64 -37.86 8.79
N ARG A 633 -45.55 -36.71 9.48
CA ARG A 633 -46.02 -36.40 10.87
C ARG A 633 -45.49 -37.25 12.06
N ALA A 634 -45.42 -36.78 13.32
CA ALA A 634 -45.40 -35.42 13.91
C ALA A 634 -44.78 -35.50 15.36
N PRO A 635 -45.17 -34.78 16.45
CA PRO A 635 -44.19 -33.96 17.17
C PRO A 635 -44.01 -34.20 18.69
N ARG A 636 -42.82 -33.88 19.22
CA ARG A 636 -42.50 -33.66 20.65
C ARG A 636 -41.27 -32.72 20.74
N SER A 637 -41.05 -31.90 21.79
CA SER A 637 -41.92 -31.20 22.74
C SER A 637 -41.06 -30.17 23.51
N ARG A 638 -41.59 -29.00 23.88
CA ARG A 638 -40.88 -28.06 24.80
C ARG A 638 -40.72 -28.67 26.20
N PRO A 639 -39.83 -28.10 27.02
CA PRO A 639 -40.34 -27.42 28.22
C PRO A 639 -40.01 -25.93 28.23
N GLU A 640 -40.76 -25.19 29.04
CA GLU A 640 -40.61 -23.76 29.26
C GLU A 640 -40.03 -23.49 30.64
N ARG A 641 -39.39 -22.33 30.82
CA ARG A 641 -39.39 -21.63 32.11
C ARG A 641 -39.23 -20.14 31.88
N ALA A 642 -40.24 -19.37 32.26
CA ALA A 642 -40.19 -17.93 32.36
C ALA A 642 -40.06 -17.52 33.83
N MET A 643 -39.34 -16.44 34.09
CA MET A 643 -39.63 -15.52 35.18
C MET A 643 -39.36 -14.10 34.69
N ALA A 644 -40.21 -13.17 35.13
CA ALA A 644 -40.11 -11.75 34.80
C ALA A 644 -40.28 -10.93 36.08
N GLN A 645 -39.41 -9.93 36.24
CA GLN A 645 -39.47 -8.81 37.20
C GLN A 645 -38.34 -7.87 36.74
N SER A 646 -38.61 -6.71 36.14
CA SER A 646 -39.22 -5.47 36.67
C SER A 646 -38.12 -4.44 36.97
N ARG A 647 -38.21 -3.26 36.34
CA ARG A 647 -37.37 -2.09 36.67
C ARG A 647 -37.74 -1.58 38.10
N PRO A 648 -36.90 -0.75 38.72
CA PRO A 648 -37.05 0.69 38.45
C PRO A 648 -35.76 1.40 38.03
N ASP A 649 -35.96 2.61 37.52
CA ASP A 649 -34.98 3.63 37.16
C ASP A 649 -35.21 4.83 38.08
N PRO A 650 -34.20 5.35 38.80
CA PRO A 650 -34.32 6.63 39.50
C PRO A 650 -33.19 7.63 39.17
N ASP A 651 -33.60 8.84 38.76
CA ASP A 651 -32.91 10.14 38.79
C ASP A 651 -31.40 10.22 38.46
N ALA A 652 -30.97 10.95 37.42
CA ALA A 652 -31.09 12.41 37.23
C ALA A 652 -30.36 13.27 38.29
N ARG A 653 -29.65 14.31 37.80
CA ARG A 653 -28.89 15.34 38.54
C ARG A 653 -27.54 14.92 39.17
N ARG A 654 -26.49 14.94 38.36
CA ARG A 654 -25.45 15.99 38.46
C ARG A 654 -24.66 16.12 37.17
#